data_AF-A0A7C3SBT7-F1
#
_entry.id   AF-A0A7C3SBT7-F1
#
_cell.length_a   1.000
_cell.length_b   1.000
_cell.length_c   1.000
_cell.angle_alpha   90.00
_cell.angle_beta   90.00
_cell.angle_gamma   90.00
#
_symmetry.space_group_name_H-M   'P 1'
#
loop_
_entity.id
_entity.type
_entity.pdbx_description
1 polymer ?
#
loop_
_entity_poly.entity_id
_entity_poly.type
_entity_poly.pdbx_seq_one_letter_code
_entity_poly.pdbx_strand_id
1 'polypeptide(L)'
;MLHKWALFFLAGLMSFGLQQNEWHFIRFGREIVGARIEIDANASARTVYDEEARGWVLRLEVLREGETAGVKFRPQEGVWNLVQYDSVYFEVRNLSAHPTVVYGKVANGDSENLLDNCRMATVLMPKERKILRVRLVRRPEDPTFEPFKGQFMYYDAINVRDNTVDPSEIRLVEVWLDHPRKGQVLEIRSIYAAGTGQPAPVPFFPFVDKYGQYIHSDWPGKIYSDRDFLPQIREEQKDLSDWQGPKDWCEFGGWAKGPKFEATGYFYVKKVNGKWWFIDPHGHLFWSYGPTGVGFGGDLTRISGREYWFKDLPDPKSKEWGKFYHRRPEALFFDFAAANLYRKYGSNYTQIVPELLHRRLRSWGFNTIANWSAPEVYLLRKTPYTVAIHYGGPWIPNYKMPDVFHPEFERTLRERMERERHTTANDPWNIGYFVDNELWWGWRARAAAVGEAVMKSGPEVASKRRFVEMLMAKYDRIEVFNKEWGVDFSSWDEVLRKPFQPNMNNPQVVKDCGDFGMVFAERYFSTVRRIVKSVAPRNLYLGCRFHGHIDPALVQLAWEYCDVVSYNVYDNPPDQRVNQYRHLDIPILSSEWGVSSDPQQTPFRSSRILSPDPRRRARDMERYFEVAIRHPMIVGAHFFQFRDQPLTGRPDGEAVLRGFVNVTDTPHFDLVQTNRRIAYDLYSKRFGK
;
A
#
# COMPACT_ATOMS: atom_id res chain seq x y z
N MET A 1 34.55 -54.10 61.13
CA MET A 1 35.90 -54.16 60.54
C MET A 1 35.87 -53.37 59.24
N LEU A 2 36.76 -52.38 59.13
CA LEU A 2 37.07 -51.50 57.99
C LEU A 2 35.91 -50.61 57.46
N HIS A 3 36.02 -49.30 57.27
CA HIS A 3 37.06 -48.33 57.60
C HIS A 3 36.39 -46.94 57.64
N LYS A 4 36.83 -46.11 58.59
CA LYS A 4 36.46 -44.72 58.86
C LYS A 4 36.54 -43.80 57.62
N TRP A 5 35.61 -42.84 57.47
CA TRP A 5 35.80 -41.40 57.78
C TRP A 5 34.67 -40.56 57.17
N ALA A 6 34.12 -39.66 57.99
CA ALA A 6 33.14 -38.65 57.63
C ALA A 6 33.80 -37.33 57.19
N LEU A 7 33.07 -36.61 56.33
CA LEU A 7 33.16 -35.21 55.91
C LEU A 7 34.24 -34.30 56.55
N PHE A 8 35.01 -33.64 55.68
CA PHE A 8 35.42 -32.24 55.87
C PHE A 8 35.42 -31.47 54.53
N PHE A 9 35.08 -30.19 54.65
CA PHE A 9 34.71 -29.16 53.67
C PHE A 9 35.84 -28.65 52.74
N LEU A 10 35.39 -28.02 51.63
CA LEU A 10 36.00 -26.89 50.88
C LEU A 10 37.33 -27.08 50.12
N ALA A 11 37.24 -26.98 48.78
CA ALA A 11 38.05 -26.15 47.87
C ALA A 11 38.40 -26.88 46.56
N GLY A 12 37.89 -26.37 45.43
CA GLY A 12 38.25 -26.89 44.10
C GLY A 12 37.28 -26.58 42.96
N LEU A 13 36.77 -25.34 42.88
CA LEU A 13 36.20 -24.79 41.65
C LEU A 13 37.35 -24.59 40.64
N MET A 14 37.39 -25.37 39.56
CA MET A 14 37.99 -24.92 38.30
C MET A 14 37.09 -25.33 37.12
N SER A 15 36.73 -24.29 36.37
CA SER A 15 35.90 -24.28 35.19
C SER A 15 36.47 -25.14 34.06
N PHE A 16 35.66 -26.05 33.51
CA PHE A 16 35.72 -26.36 32.09
C PHE A 16 34.49 -25.71 31.44
N GLY A 17 34.67 -24.46 31.00
CA GLY A 17 33.72 -23.81 30.11
C GLY A 17 33.85 -24.41 28.72
N LEU A 18 32.72 -24.86 28.16
CA LEU A 18 32.57 -25.17 26.74
C LEU A 18 33.01 -23.92 25.93
N GLN A 19 34.13 -24.01 25.21
CA GLN A 19 34.57 -22.99 24.27
C GLN A 19 33.50 -22.86 23.18
N GLN A 20 32.88 -21.69 23.07
CA GLN A 20 31.99 -21.36 21.96
C GLN A 20 32.80 -21.38 20.65
N ASN A 21 32.21 -21.91 19.58
CA ASN A 21 32.79 -21.90 18.23
C ASN A 21 32.90 -20.45 17.73
N GLU A 22 34.04 -19.80 17.99
CA GLU A 22 34.31 -18.39 17.66
C GLU A 22 35.57 -18.26 16.79
N TRP A 23 35.52 -17.37 15.80
CA TRP A 23 36.67 -17.01 14.96
C TRP A 23 36.82 -15.50 14.80
N HIS A 24 37.88 -14.95 15.38
CA HIS A 24 38.32 -13.57 15.16
C HIS A 24 39.14 -13.50 13.87
N PHE A 25 38.45 -13.40 12.74
CA PHE A 25 39.03 -13.28 11.39
C PHE A 25 39.51 -11.87 11.06
N ILE A 26 39.10 -10.87 11.84
CA ILE A 26 39.65 -9.50 11.84
C ILE A 26 40.16 -9.23 13.26
N ARG A 27 41.43 -8.81 13.39
CA ARG A 27 42.04 -8.51 14.68
C ARG A 27 42.65 -7.13 14.67
N PHE A 28 42.32 -6.35 15.70
CA PHE A 28 42.91 -5.04 15.92
C PHE A 28 44.19 -5.21 16.74
N GLY A 29 45.29 -4.69 16.22
CA GLY A 29 46.58 -4.55 16.90
C GLY A 29 47.16 -3.18 16.58
N ARG A 30 48.50 -3.06 16.66
CA ARG A 30 49.19 -1.89 16.08
C ARG A 30 48.84 -1.72 14.60
N GLU A 31 48.68 -2.84 13.91
CA GLU A 31 48.11 -2.94 12.57
C GLU A 31 46.86 -3.83 12.60
N ILE A 32 46.00 -3.68 11.61
CA ILE A 32 44.82 -4.54 11.44
C ILE A 32 45.26 -5.80 10.70
N VAL A 33 45.03 -6.97 11.31
CA VAL A 33 45.39 -8.27 10.75
C VAL A 33 44.15 -8.97 10.22
N GLY A 34 44.27 -9.61 9.06
CA GLY A 34 43.19 -10.37 8.41
C GLY A 34 42.28 -9.54 7.50
N ALA A 35 42.45 -8.22 7.47
CA ALA A 35 41.71 -7.33 6.58
C ALA A 35 42.55 -6.14 6.06
N ARG A 36 42.18 -5.65 4.88
CA ARG A 36 42.45 -4.29 4.40
C ARG A 36 41.24 -3.42 4.73
N ILE A 37 41.47 -2.14 5.04
CA ILE A 37 40.38 -1.21 5.35
C ILE A 37 40.22 -0.11 4.29
N GLU A 38 38.98 0.24 4.03
CA GLU A 38 38.57 1.43 3.30
C GLU A 38 37.70 2.27 4.25
N ILE A 39 37.94 3.58 4.30
CA ILE A 39 37.25 4.50 5.22
C ILE A 39 36.50 5.51 4.36
N ASP A 40 35.25 5.80 4.73
CA ASP A 40 34.46 6.80 4.02
C ASP A 40 35.14 8.18 4.06
N ALA A 41 34.99 8.95 2.98
CA ALA A 41 35.69 10.22 2.78
C ALA A 41 35.32 11.32 3.80
N ASN A 42 34.31 11.10 4.65
CA ASN A 42 33.91 12.00 5.73
C ASN A 42 34.31 11.50 7.12
N ALA A 43 35.09 10.43 7.21
CA ALA A 43 35.51 9.84 8.47
C ALA A 43 37.03 9.61 8.52
N SER A 44 37.53 9.36 9.73
CA SER A 44 38.86 8.82 9.96
C SER A 44 38.76 7.60 10.87
N ALA A 45 39.63 6.61 10.68
CA ALA A 45 39.68 5.45 11.55
C ALA A 45 41.13 5.13 11.92
N ARG A 46 41.38 4.84 13.21
CA ARG A 46 42.71 4.47 13.71
C ARG A 46 42.63 3.45 14.83
N THR A 47 43.62 2.55 14.89
CA THR A 47 43.77 1.64 16.01
C THR A 47 44.36 2.37 17.20
N VAL A 48 43.79 2.15 18.38
CA VAL A 48 44.29 2.71 19.65
C VAL A 48 44.28 1.62 20.71
N TYR A 49 45.25 1.68 21.63
CA TYR A 49 45.21 0.85 22.83
C TYR A 49 44.18 1.44 23.79
N ASP A 50 43.17 0.68 24.14
CA ASP A 50 42.15 1.06 25.10
C ASP A 50 42.39 0.35 26.44
N GLU A 51 42.64 1.14 27.48
CA GLU A 51 42.98 0.66 28.82
C GLU A 51 41.81 -0.08 29.49
N GLU A 52 40.57 0.34 29.23
CA GLU A 52 39.36 -0.30 29.77
C GLU A 52 39.15 -1.68 29.12
N ALA A 53 39.43 -1.79 27.82
CA ALA A 53 39.39 -3.04 27.07
C ALA A 53 40.63 -3.93 27.29
N ARG A 54 41.73 -3.38 27.83
CA ARG A 54 43.07 -3.99 27.89
C ARG A 54 43.52 -4.54 26.54
N GLY A 55 43.26 -3.81 25.47
CA GLY A 55 43.49 -4.28 24.11
C GLY A 55 43.38 -3.18 23.07
N TRP A 56 43.75 -3.53 21.83
CA TRP A 56 43.63 -2.62 20.70
C TRP A 56 42.18 -2.60 20.18
N VAL A 57 41.67 -1.41 19.91
CA VAL A 57 40.34 -1.17 19.33
C VAL A 57 40.47 -0.26 18.13
N LEU A 58 39.49 -0.27 17.23
CA LEU A 58 39.40 0.68 16.13
C LEU A 58 38.46 1.83 16.52
N ARG A 59 38.93 3.08 16.46
CA ARG A 59 38.09 4.26 16.65
C ARG A 59 37.81 4.93 15.33
N LEU A 60 36.52 5.04 15.00
CA LEU A 60 35.97 5.76 13.87
C LEU A 60 35.49 7.14 14.33
N GLU A 61 36.04 8.21 13.77
CA GLU A 61 35.67 9.59 14.06
C GLU A 61 35.09 10.26 12.81
N VAL A 62 33.93 10.88 12.96
CA VAL A 62 33.23 11.61 11.90
C VAL A 62 33.82 13.00 11.76
N LEU A 63 34.43 13.29 10.61
CA LEU A 63 35.08 14.58 10.32
C LEU A 63 34.08 15.63 9.81
N ARG A 64 33.02 15.20 9.11
CA ARG A 64 31.96 16.05 8.55
C ARG A 64 30.65 15.28 8.40
N GLU A 65 29.54 16.01 8.38
CA GLU A 65 28.20 15.43 8.15
C GLU A 65 28.10 14.81 6.74
N GLY A 66 27.22 13.82 6.59
CA GLY A 66 26.99 13.11 5.33
C GLY A 66 25.86 12.09 5.45
N GLU A 67 25.68 11.25 4.42
CA GLU A 67 24.69 10.17 4.45
C GLU A 67 25.16 9.00 5.33
N THR A 68 26.42 8.61 5.22
CA THR A 68 27.05 7.57 6.04
C THR A 68 28.46 7.98 6.47
N ALA A 69 28.96 7.40 7.56
CA ALA A 69 30.39 7.41 7.89
C ALA A 69 30.78 6.05 8.47
N GLY A 70 31.64 5.31 7.77
CA GLY A 70 31.97 3.94 8.12
C GLY A 70 33.38 3.48 7.79
N VAL A 71 33.63 2.22 8.14
CA VAL A 71 34.81 1.45 7.78
C VAL A 71 34.37 0.15 7.11
N LYS A 72 34.92 -0.09 5.92
CA LYS A 72 34.80 -1.33 5.17
C LYS A 72 36.06 -2.16 5.39
N PHE A 73 35.88 -3.43 5.67
CA PHE A 73 36.92 -4.43 5.83
C PHE A 73 36.83 -5.43 4.68
N ARG A 74 37.95 -5.64 3.99
CA ARG A 74 38.08 -6.64 2.92
C ARG A 74 39.15 -7.66 3.27
N PRO A 75 39.04 -8.92 2.82
CA PRO A 75 40.09 -9.90 3.02
C PRO A 75 41.41 -9.43 2.36
N GLN A 76 42.53 -9.73 3.01
CA GLN A 76 43.86 -9.43 2.45
C GLN A 76 44.09 -10.18 1.13
N GLU A 77 43.59 -11.42 1.04
CA GLU A 77 43.57 -12.25 -0.17
C GLU A 77 42.31 -13.13 -0.18
N GLY A 78 41.79 -13.48 -1.36
CA GLY A 78 40.66 -14.42 -1.50
C GLY A 78 39.35 -13.96 -0.85
N VAL A 79 38.74 -14.85 -0.05
CA VAL A 79 37.45 -14.67 0.61
C VAL A 79 37.51 -15.19 2.06
N TRP A 80 36.65 -14.69 2.95
CA TRP A 80 36.41 -15.33 4.24
C TRP A 80 35.33 -16.41 4.08
N ASN A 81 35.68 -17.66 4.37
CA ASN A 81 34.72 -18.76 4.43
C ASN A 81 34.15 -18.88 5.85
N LEU A 82 32.91 -18.43 6.02
CA LEU A 82 32.15 -18.41 7.26
C LEU A 82 31.04 -19.48 7.32
N VAL A 83 31.09 -20.52 6.48
CA VAL A 83 30.02 -21.55 6.37
C VAL A 83 29.65 -22.16 7.73
N GLN A 84 30.64 -22.39 8.59
CA GLN A 84 30.47 -23.02 9.90
C GLN A 84 29.93 -22.09 11.00
N TYR A 85 29.69 -20.80 10.73
CA TYR A 85 29.22 -19.80 11.71
C TYR A 85 27.82 -19.29 11.40
N ASP A 86 26.98 -19.06 12.40
CA ASP A 86 25.62 -18.52 12.18
C ASP A 86 25.63 -17.00 11.97
N SER A 87 26.58 -16.28 12.57
CA SER A 87 26.57 -14.81 12.57
C SER A 87 27.97 -14.21 12.60
N VAL A 88 28.08 -12.95 12.17
CA VAL A 88 29.20 -12.05 12.46
C VAL A 88 28.75 -11.05 13.52
N TYR A 89 29.57 -10.88 14.55
CA TYR A 89 29.31 -10.01 15.68
C TYR A 89 30.25 -8.81 15.63
N PHE A 90 29.70 -7.63 15.90
CA PHE A 90 30.43 -6.39 16.04
C PHE A 90 30.23 -5.89 17.46
N GLU A 91 31.33 -5.73 18.18
CA GLU A 91 31.29 -5.18 19.51
C GLU A 91 31.56 -3.68 19.44
N VAL A 92 30.53 -2.88 19.70
CA VAL A 92 30.55 -1.44 19.42
C VAL A 92 30.17 -0.62 20.65
N ARG A 93 30.82 0.54 20.81
CA ARG A 93 30.56 1.50 21.88
C ARG A 93 30.46 2.92 21.33
N ASN A 94 29.42 3.64 21.77
CA ASN A 94 29.23 5.03 21.39
C ASN A 94 29.99 5.95 22.36
N LEU A 95 31.04 6.61 21.88
CA LEU A 95 31.81 7.58 22.65
C LEU A 95 31.30 9.03 22.47
N SER A 96 30.22 9.21 21.71
CA SER A 96 29.60 10.51 21.45
C SER A 96 28.63 10.92 22.55
N ALA A 97 28.30 12.21 22.61
CA ALA A 97 27.33 12.77 23.56
C ALA A 97 25.85 12.55 23.18
N HIS A 98 25.57 11.97 22.01
CA HIS A 98 24.22 11.77 21.49
C HIS A 98 23.95 10.30 21.13
N PRO A 99 22.69 9.84 21.14
CA PRO A 99 22.32 8.54 20.60
C PRO A 99 22.74 8.41 19.13
N THR A 100 23.25 7.24 18.76
CA THR A 100 23.79 6.97 17.43
C THR A 100 23.23 5.66 16.90
N VAL A 101 22.80 5.63 15.64
CA VAL A 101 22.41 4.41 14.94
C VAL A 101 23.66 3.82 14.28
N VAL A 102 23.99 2.58 14.63
CA VAL A 102 25.13 1.85 14.10
C VAL A 102 24.63 0.68 13.27
N TYR A 103 25.15 0.57 12.06
CA TYR A 103 24.88 -0.54 11.16
C TYR A 103 26.10 -1.45 11.02
N GLY A 104 25.83 -2.73 10.75
CA GLY A 104 26.82 -3.74 10.39
C GLY A 104 26.33 -4.50 9.17
N LYS A 105 27.25 -4.81 8.24
CA LYS A 105 26.99 -5.54 7.00
C LYS A 105 28.05 -6.62 6.78
N VAL A 106 27.64 -7.74 6.21
CA VAL A 106 28.51 -8.84 5.74
C VAL A 106 28.07 -9.22 4.32
N ALA A 107 28.97 -9.27 3.34
CA ALA A 107 28.60 -9.43 1.93
C ALA A 107 29.60 -10.27 1.11
N ASN A 108 29.13 -10.83 -0.01
CA ASN A 108 29.95 -11.57 -0.98
C ASN A 108 30.82 -10.70 -1.89
N GLY A 109 30.74 -9.37 -1.76
CA GLY A 109 31.40 -8.37 -2.59
C GLY A 109 30.94 -6.97 -2.20
N ASP A 110 31.03 -6.01 -3.13
CA ASP A 110 30.62 -4.63 -2.89
C ASP A 110 29.11 -4.43 -2.71
N SER A 111 28.32 -5.43 -3.12
CA SER A 111 26.87 -5.41 -3.25
C SER A 111 26.21 -4.09 -2.83
N GLU A 112 25.91 -3.28 -3.83
CA GLU A 112 25.32 -1.95 -3.66
C GLU A 112 23.81 -2.01 -3.33
N ASN A 113 23.21 -3.19 -3.47
CA ASN A 113 21.80 -3.45 -3.21
C ASN A 113 21.63 -4.35 -1.97
N LEU A 114 20.39 -4.72 -1.63
CA LEU A 114 20.09 -5.64 -0.52
C LEU A 114 20.42 -7.12 -0.80
N LEU A 115 20.89 -7.44 -2.01
CA LEU A 115 21.26 -8.79 -2.45
C LEU A 115 22.68 -9.14 -1.97
N ASP A 116 23.01 -10.42 -1.78
CA ASP A 116 24.38 -10.89 -1.48
C ASP A 116 25.05 -10.21 -0.28
N ASN A 117 24.25 -9.72 0.68
CA ASN A 117 24.71 -9.24 1.96
C ASN A 117 23.67 -9.47 3.04
N CYS A 118 24.12 -9.62 4.29
CA CYS A 118 23.32 -9.58 5.50
C CYS A 118 23.62 -8.27 6.23
N ARG A 119 22.62 -7.54 6.73
CA ARG A 119 22.83 -6.33 7.54
C ARG A 119 21.92 -6.24 8.76
N MET A 120 22.38 -5.55 9.81
CA MET A 120 21.62 -5.26 11.03
C MET A 120 21.98 -3.87 11.56
N ALA A 121 21.07 -3.24 12.28
CA ALA A 121 21.32 -1.97 12.95
C ALA A 121 20.95 -2.02 14.44
N THR A 122 21.58 -1.17 15.24
CA THR A 122 21.20 -0.95 16.64
C THR A 122 21.37 0.52 17.02
N VAL A 123 20.59 0.98 18.00
CA VAL A 123 20.75 2.30 18.60
C VAL A 123 21.67 2.17 19.82
N LEU A 124 22.71 2.99 19.87
CA LEU A 124 23.59 3.14 21.02
C LEU A 124 23.38 4.50 21.69
N MET A 125 22.95 4.48 22.94
CA MET A 125 22.94 5.67 23.80
C MET A 125 24.38 6.12 24.13
N PRO A 126 24.60 7.37 24.58
CA PRO A 126 25.93 7.83 24.98
C PRO A 126 26.58 6.90 26.00
N LYS A 127 27.85 6.53 25.77
CA LYS A 127 28.66 5.57 26.55
C LYS A 127 28.16 4.11 26.53
N GLU A 128 27.02 3.82 25.90
CA GLU A 128 26.47 2.48 25.80
C GLU A 128 27.35 1.60 24.92
N ARG A 129 27.50 0.35 25.32
CA ARG A 129 28.16 -0.72 24.58
C ARG A 129 27.13 -1.78 24.23
N LYS A 130 27.11 -2.24 22.98
CA LYS A 130 26.28 -3.38 22.54
C LYS A 130 27.08 -4.30 21.63
N ILE A 131 26.58 -5.53 21.55
CA ILE A 131 26.95 -6.48 20.52
C ILE A 131 25.90 -6.37 19.42
N LEU A 132 26.33 -5.91 18.24
CA LEU A 132 25.52 -5.94 17.03
C LEU A 132 25.74 -7.28 16.34
N ARG A 133 24.68 -8.08 16.23
CA ARG A 133 24.70 -9.38 15.57
C ARG A 133 24.18 -9.26 14.14
N VAL A 134 25.04 -9.53 13.16
CA VAL A 134 24.63 -9.72 11.76
C VAL A 134 24.53 -11.21 11.49
N ARG A 135 23.30 -11.72 11.41
CA ARG A 135 23.05 -13.13 11.12
C ARG A 135 23.32 -13.44 9.66
N LEU A 136 24.12 -14.47 9.38
CA LEU A 136 24.42 -14.95 8.04
C LEU A 136 23.25 -15.79 7.54
N VAL A 137 22.28 -15.14 6.90
CA VAL A 137 21.18 -15.86 6.24
C VAL A 137 21.76 -16.47 4.95
N ARG A 138 21.76 -17.80 4.88
CA ARG A 138 22.36 -18.54 3.76
C ARG A 138 21.46 -18.48 2.54
N ARG A 139 22.05 -18.37 1.34
CA ARG A 139 21.35 -18.61 0.08
C ARG A 139 20.72 -20.01 0.10
N PRO A 140 19.41 -20.18 -0.10
CA PRO A 140 18.91 -21.44 -0.62
C PRO A 140 19.35 -21.54 -2.09
N GLU A 141 19.84 -22.70 -2.54
CA GLU A 141 19.82 -23.03 -3.96
C GLU A 141 18.33 -23.15 -4.36
N ASP A 142 17.71 -22.14 -5.00
CA ASP A 142 16.23 -22.10 -5.02
C ASP A 142 15.53 -22.03 -6.40
N PRO A 143 14.87 -23.13 -6.83
CA PRO A 143 13.94 -23.18 -7.98
C PRO A 143 12.53 -22.59 -7.73
N THR A 144 12.24 -21.88 -6.63
CA THR A 144 10.89 -21.44 -6.20
C THR A 144 10.44 -20.01 -6.59
N PHE A 145 11.01 -19.38 -7.61
CA PHE A 145 10.44 -18.11 -8.13
C PHE A 145 9.13 -18.33 -8.91
N GLU A 146 9.02 -19.47 -9.61
CA GLU A 146 7.90 -19.79 -10.50
C GLU A 146 6.50 -19.60 -9.87
N PRO A 147 6.24 -20.01 -8.61
CA PRO A 147 4.92 -19.87 -7.99
C PRO A 147 4.41 -18.42 -7.82
N PHE A 148 5.30 -17.43 -7.84
CA PHE A 148 4.95 -16.00 -7.69
C PHE A 148 4.73 -15.29 -9.04
N LYS A 149 4.97 -15.95 -10.18
CA LYS A 149 4.80 -15.35 -11.53
C LYS A 149 3.38 -14.84 -11.85
N GLY A 150 2.37 -15.31 -11.13
CA GLY A 150 0.97 -14.94 -11.34
C GLY A 150 0.45 -13.82 -10.41
N GLN A 151 1.30 -13.10 -9.67
CA GLN A 151 0.89 -11.99 -8.79
C GLN A 151 1.12 -10.63 -9.48
N PHE A 152 0.13 -9.75 -9.40
CA PHE A 152 -0.01 -8.53 -10.20
C PHE A 152 0.81 -7.34 -9.69
N MET A 153 1.33 -7.40 -8.47
CA MET A 153 2.20 -6.35 -7.94
C MET A 153 3.69 -6.69 -8.15
N TYR A 154 4.23 -6.03 -9.17
CA TYR A 154 5.62 -5.62 -9.43
C TYR A 154 6.75 -6.53 -8.92
N TYR A 155 7.38 -7.16 -9.92
CA TYR A 155 8.74 -7.69 -9.93
C TYR A 155 9.85 -6.64 -9.70
N ASP A 156 9.53 -5.36 -9.52
CA ASP A 156 10.53 -4.31 -9.23
C ASP A 156 11.12 -4.43 -7.81
N ALA A 157 10.56 -5.31 -6.96
CA ALA A 157 11.01 -5.52 -5.58
C ALA A 157 10.73 -6.93 -5.03
N ILE A 158 10.71 -7.96 -5.89
CA ILE A 158 10.94 -9.32 -5.43
C ILE A 158 12.45 -9.52 -5.28
N ASN A 159 12.96 -9.25 -4.08
CA ASN A 159 14.23 -9.83 -3.64
C ASN A 159 13.94 -10.83 -2.53
N VAL A 160 13.52 -12.04 -2.90
CA VAL A 160 13.44 -13.19 -1.95
C VAL A 160 14.81 -13.53 -1.32
N ARG A 161 15.87 -12.80 -1.74
CA ARG A 161 17.28 -12.97 -1.40
C ARG A 161 17.86 -11.80 -0.59
N ASP A 162 17.05 -10.80 -0.23
CA ASP A 162 17.52 -9.71 0.63
C ASP A 162 18.03 -10.26 1.96
N ASN A 163 19.10 -9.68 2.50
CA ASN A 163 19.75 -10.18 3.71
C ASN A 163 20.31 -11.60 3.59
N THR A 164 20.49 -12.16 2.39
CA THR A 164 21.17 -13.45 2.21
C THR A 164 22.59 -13.28 1.67
N VAL A 165 23.43 -14.22 2.02
CA VAL A 165 24.83 -14.28 1.58
C VAL A 165 25.21 -15.74 1.35
N ASP A 166 26.18 -16.00 0.50
CA ASP A 166 26.90 -17.27 0.48
C ASP A 166 28.04 -17.19 1.49
N PRO A 167 27.95 -17.85 2.66
CA PRO A 167 28.99 -17.69 3.66
C PRO A 167 30.34 -18.23 3.21
N SER A 168 30.43 -19.02 2.13
CA SER A 168 31.72 -19.48 1.60
C SER A 168 32.51 -18.39 0.87
N GLU A 169 31.84 -17.29 0.48
CA GLU A 169 32.37 -16.27 -0.44
C GLU A 169 32.36 -14.86 0.18
N ILE A 170 32.52 -14.68 1.49
CA ILE A 170 32.44 -13.33 2.10
C ILE A 170 33.65 -12.48 1.68
N ARG A 171 33.41 -11.28 1.15
CA ARG A 171 34.45 -10.33 0.69
C ARG A 171 34.37 -8.96 1.33
N LEU A 172 33.28 -8.66 2.05
CA LEU A 172 33.09 -7.37 2.70
C LEU A 172 32.45 -7.56 4.06
N VAL A 173 33.03 -6.92 5.06
CA VAL A 173 32.41 -6.66 6.36
C VAL A 173 32.47 -5.16 6.58
N GLU A 174 31.36 -4.53 6.96
CA GLU A 174 31.28 -3.06 7.04
C GLU A 174 30.55 -2.65 8.32
N VAL A 175 30.99 -1.56 8.93
CA VAL A 175 30.34 -0.92 10.06
C VAL A 175 30.27 0.59 9.82
N TRP A 176 29.09 1.19 9.96
CA TRP A 176 28.90 2.61 9.69
C TRP A 176 27.84 3.26 10.57
N LEU A 177 27.91 4.59 10.63
CA LEU A 177 26.92 5.47 11.22
C LEU A 177 26.02 6.04 10.12
N ASP A 178 24.71 6.07 10.37
CA ASP A 178 23.72 6.63 9.44
C ASP A 178 23.41 8.09 9.80
N HIS A 179 23.41 8.98 8.80
CA HIS A 179 23.30 10.43 8.94
C HIS A 179 24.20 11.01 10.07
N PRO A 180 25.52 10.74 10.01
CA PRO A 180 26.43 11.09 11.08
C PRO A 180 26.60 12.61 11.26
N ARG A 181 26.85 13.02 12.50
CA ARG A 181 27.19 14.40 12.88
C ARG A 181 28.69 14.54 13.08
N LYS A 182 29.24 15.69 12.69
CA LYS A 182 30.64 16.02 12.91
C LYS A 182 31.02 15.83 14.40
N GLY A 183 32.14 15.15 14.64
CA GLY A 183 32.68 14.88 15.98
C GLY A 183 32.08 13.64 16.67
N GLN A 184 31.18 12.89 16.02
CA GLN A 184 30.76 11.59 16.54
C GLN A 184 31.93 10.59 16.50
N VAL A 185 32.04 9.80 17.55
CA VAL A 185 33.06 8.75 17.69
C VAL A 185 32.39 7.42 18.02
N LEU A 186 32.68 6.42 17.19
CA LEU A 186 32.33 5.02 17.39
C LEU A 186 33.60 4.22 17.68
N GLU A 187 33.58 3.43 18.74
CA GLU A 187 34.63 2.46 19.04
C GLU A 187 34.17 1.06 18.64
N ILE A 188 35.00 0.35 17.90
CA ILE A 188 34.79 -1.03 17.45
C ILE A 188 35.87 -1.88 18.12
N ARG A 189 35.47 -2.71 19.08
CA ARG A 189 36.38 -3.49 19.91
C ARG A 189 36.72 -4.83 19.30
N SER A 190 35.75 -5.49 18.69
CA SER A 190 35.97 -6.79 18.05
C SER A 190 35.00 -7.03 16.90
N ILE A 191 35.47 -7.76 15.89
CA ILE A 191 34.65 -8.31 14.81
C ILE A 191 35.01 -9.79 14.71
N TYR A 192 34.01 -10.67 14.86
CA TYR A 192 34.23 -12.10 14.89
C TYR A 192 33.02 -12.89 14.41
N ALA A 193 33.26 -14.08 13.86
CA ALA A 193 32.21 -15.01 13.49
C ALA A 193 31.98 -16.00 14.64
N ALA A 194 30.73 -16.28 14.98
CA ALA A 194 30.43 -17.20 16.07
C ALA A 194 29.10 -17.93 15.89
N GLY A 195 28.89 -18.95 16.73
CA GLY A 195 27.73 -19.83 16.69
C GLY A 195 27.91 -20.97 15.68
N THR A 196 26.94 -21.89 15.65
CA THR A 196 26.97 -23.02 14.72
C THR A 196 26.21 -22.67 13.45
N GLY A 197 26.93 -22.65 12.34
CA GLY A 197 26.37 -22.43 11.02
C GLY A 197 25.49 -23.59 10.60
N GLN A 198 24.21 -23.48 10.88
CA GLN A 198 23.20 -24.36 10.32
C GLN A 198 22.67 -23.72 9.02
N PRO A 199 22.53 -24.47 7.92
CA PRO A 199 21.68 -24.06 6.81
C PRO A 199 20.37 -23.49 7.35
N ALA A 200 19.89 -22.38 6.78
CA ALA A 200 18.53 -21.98 7.07
C ALA A 200 17.64 -23.19 6.69
N PRO A 201 16.76 -23.67 7.59
CA PRO A 201 15.86 -24.75 7.24
C PRO A 201 15.00 -24.26 6.06
N VAL A 202 15.20 -24.85 4.89
CA VAL A 202 14.20 -24.79 3.82
C VAL A 202 13.18 -25.86 4.19
N PRO A 203 11.89 -25.49 4.29
CA PRO A 203 11.29 -24.59 3.30
C PRO A 203 10.84 -23.23 3.83
N PHE A 204 11.01 -22.21 2.97
CA PHE A 204 10.29 -20.93 3.02
C PHE A 204 8.78 -21.16 3.18
N PHE A 205 8.28 -22.24 2.58
CA PHE A 205 6.91 -22.69 2.72
C PHE A 205 6.75 -23.64 3.93
N PRO A 206 5.66 -23.53 4.70
CA PRO A 206 4.65 -22.48 4.63
C PRO A 206 5.21 -21.14 5.16
N PHE A 207 4.75 -20.03 4.58
CA PHE A 207 5.11 -18.68 5.04
C PHE A 207 3.90 -17.89 5.55
N VAL A 208 2.70 -18.48 5.48
CA VAL A 208 1.46 -17.89 6.00
C VAL A 208 0.94 -18.73 7.16
N ASP A 209 0.72 -18.11 8.31
CA ASP A 209 0.18 -18.78 9.49
C ASP A 209 -1.35 -18.97 9.45
N LYS A 210 -1.92 -19.56 10.50
CA LYS A 210 -3.36 -19.83 10.61
C LYS A 210 -4.25 -18.58 10.60
N TYR A 211 -3.67 -17.40 10.81
CA TYR A 211 -4.36 -16.11 10.81
C TYR A 211 -4.12 -15.30 9.53
N GLY A 212 -3.34 -15.82 8.58
CA GLY A 212 -3.00 -15.10 7.35
C GLY A 212 -1.78 -14.18 7.50
N GLN A 213 -1.01 -14.29 8.59
CA GLN A 213 0.16 -13.44 8.85
C GLN A 213 1.44 -14.10 8.35
N TYR A 214 2.47 -13.29 8.09
CA TYR A 214 3.79 -13.77 7.67
C TYR A 214 4.51 -14.51 8.81
N ILE A 215 4.96 -15.74 8.56
CA ILE A 215 5.58 -16.61 9.58
C ILE A 215 6.99 -16.15 9.95
N HIS A 216 7.79 -15.70 8.97
CA HIS A 216 9.24 -15.54 9.13
C HIS A 216 9.68 -14.15 9.61
N SER A 217 8.75 -13.37 10.16
CA SER A 217 9.00 -12.05 10.74
C SER A 217 8.19 -11.86 12.01
N ASP A 218 8.61 -10.93 12.84
CA ASP A 218 7.90 -10.57 14.08
C ASP A 218 7.66 -9.07 14.17
N TRP A 219 6.62 -8.65 14.88
CA TRP A 219 6.24 -7.26 15.10
C TRP A 219 5.37 -7.11 16.35
N PRO A 220 5.35 -5.91 16.98
CA PRO A 220 4.46 -5.63 18.11
C PRO A 220 2.99 -5.90 17.76
N GLY A 221 2.30 -6.68 18.59
CA GLY A 221 0.88 -7.00 18.42
C GLY A 221 0.58 -8.14 17.44
N LYS A 222 1.60 -8.90 17.00
CA LYS A 222 1.41 -10.15 16.25
C LYS A 222 0.61 -11.17 17.07
N ILE A 223 -0.35 -11.82 16.43
CA ILE A 223 -1.20 -12.86 17.06
C ILE A 223 -0.52 -14.23 16.87
N TYR A 224 -0.24 -14.94 17.96
CA TYR A 224 0.32 -16.30 17.91
C TYR A 224 -0.71 -17.36 18.32
N SER A 225 -1.64 -16.99 19.21
CA SER A 225 -2.69 -17.84 19.74
C SER A 225 -4.02 -17.09 19.84
N ASP A 226 -5.14 -17.81 19.84
CA ASP A 226 -6.47 -17.20 19.94
C ASP A 226 -6.63 -16.41 21.27
N ARG A 227 -5.80 -16.73 22.28
CA ARG A 227 -5.75 -16.01 23.56
C ARG A 227 -5.24 -14.58 23.43
N ASP A 228 -4.50 -14.27 22.37
CA ASP A 228 -3.90 -12.96 22.14
C ASP A 228 -4.94 -11.91 21.67
N PHE A 229 -6.11 -12.37 21.20
CA PHE A 229 -7.23 -11.47 20.86
C PHE A 229 -7.80 -10.74 22.08
N LEU A 230 -7.78 -11.34 23.27
CA LEU A 230 -8.33 -10.71 24.48
C LEU A 230 -7.53 -9.47 24.93
N PRO A 231 -6.19 -9.52 25.06
CA PRO A 231 -5.38 -8.31 25.24
C PRO A 231 -5.62 -7.25 24.15
N GLN A 232 -5.66 -7.65 22.88
CA GLN A 232 -5.89 -6.73 21.76
C GLN A 232 -7.25 -6.00 21.88
N ILE A 233 -8.33 -6.72 22.21
CA ILE A 233 -9.65 -6.13 22.45
C ILE A 233 -9.60 -5.10 23.58
N ARG A 234 -8.92 -5.41 24.69
CA ARG A 234 -8.82 -4.51 25.84
C ARG A 234 -8.03 -3.24 25.52
N GLU A 235 -6.93 -3.36 24.78
CA GLU A 235 -6.13 -2.22 24.32
C GLU A 235 -6.97 -1.30 23.42
N GLU A 236 -7.66 -1.87 22.44
CA GLU A 236 -8.52 -1.10 21.53
C GLU A 236 -9.72 -0.46 22.27
N GLN A 237 -10.36 -1.17 23.20
CA GLN A 237 -11.44 -0.60 24.01
C GLN A 237 -10.98 0.60 24.84
N LYS A 238 -9.76 0.53 25.40
CA LYS A 238 -9.15 1.65 26.11
C LYS A 238 -8.92 2.83 25.16
N ASP A 239 -8.28 2.59 24.01
CA ASP A 239 -8.02 3.63 23.02
C ASP A 239 -9.31 4.31 22.52
N LEU A 240 -10.37 3.54 22.23
CA LEU A 240 -11.68 4.08 21.83
C LEU A 240 -12.40 4.85 22.95
N SER A 241 -12.09 4.56 24.22
CA SER A 241 -12.65 5.27 25.38
C SER A 241 -11.92 6.60 25.61
N ASP A 242 -10.60 6.61 25.45
CA ASP A 242 -9.75 7.80 25.55
C ASP A 242 -10.01 8.78 24.39
N TRP A 243 -10.37 8.27 23.21
CA TRP A 243 -10.56 9.06 21.98
C TRP A 243 -11.94 8.82 21.36
N GLN A 244 -12.98 9.51 21.83
CA GLN A 244 -14.36 9.30 21.34
C GLN A 244 -14.64 9.89 19.95
N GLY A 245 -13.75 10.74 19.44
CA GLY A 245 -13.89 11.42 18.15
C GLY A 245 -14.04 12.95 18.26
N PRO A 246 -14.15 13.64 17.12
CA PRO A 246 -14.30 15.09 17.08
C PRO A 246 -15.60 15.59 17.73
N LYS A 247 -15.46 16.63 18.58
CA LYS A 247 -16.58 17.22 19.36
C LYS A 247 -17.38 18.27 18.58
N ASP A 248 -16.85 18.80 17.50
CA ASP A 248 -17.46 19.84 16.68
C ASP A 248 -18.08 19.29 15.38
N TRP A 249 -18.26 17.97 15.31
CA TRP A 249 -18.92 17.29 14.21
C TRP A 249 -20.38 17.00 14.54
N CYS A 250 -21.30 17.28 13.61
CA CYS A 250 -22.70 16.91 13.71
C CYS A 250 -22.90 15.38 13.55
N GLU A 251 -24.15 14.91 13.49
CA GLU A 251 -24.47 13.49 13.30
C GLU A 251 -23.97 12.94 11.95
N PHE A 252 -24.05 13.75 10.88
CA PHE A 252 -23.50 13.43 9.56
C PHE A 252 -21.99 13.68 9.47
N GLY A 253 -21.32 14.08 10.57
CA GLY A 253 -19.88 14.37 10.55
C GLY A 253 -19.49 15.68 9.89
N GLY A 254 -20.46 16.55 9.54
CA GLY A 254 -20.28 17.94 9.10
C GLY A 254 -19.89 18.89 10.24
N TRP A 255 -19.40 20.08 9.92
CA TRP A 255 -18.88 21.04 10.90
C TRP A 255 -20.00 21.76 11.67
N ALA A 256 -20.33 21.27 12.87
CA ALA A 256 -21.41 21.79 13.70
C ALA A 256 -21.18 23.24 14.17
N LYS A 257 -19.92 23.66 14.32
CA LYS A 257 -19.53 25.03 14.69
C LYS A 257 -19.26 25.94 13.48
N GLY A 258 -19.41 25.40 12.27
CA GLY A 258 -19.21 26.12 11.02
C GLY A 258 -20.39 27.00 10.63
N PRO A 259 -20.28 27.77 9.53
CA PRO A 259 -21.43 28.39 8.91
C PRO A 259 -22.44 27.33 8.47
N LYS A 260 -23.73 27.69 8.58
CA LYS A 260 -24.86 26.84 8.21
C LYS A 260 -25.53 27.37 6.94
N PHE A 261 -25.86 26.47 6.04
CA PHE A 261 -26.53 26.73 4.76
C PHE A 261 -27.91 26.04 4.74
N GLU A 262 -28.59 26.10 3.59
CA GLU A 262 -29.87 25.43 3.42
C GLU A 262 -29.77 23.93 3.68
N ALA A 263 -30.64 23.42 4.54
CA ALA A 263 -30.78 22.01 4.86
C ALA A 263 -31.77 21.37 3.88
N THR A 264 -31.26 20.76 2.81
CA THR A 264 -32.09 20.14 1.76
C THR A 264 -32.54 18.72 2.12
N GLY A 265 -32.05 18.18 3.24
CA GLY A 265 -32.20 16.77 3.61
C GLY A 265 -31.24 15.83 2.89
N TYR A 266 -30.36 16.36 2.02
CA TYR A 266 -29.42 15.56 1.22
C TYR A 266 -28.08 16.29 1.03
N PHE A 267 -27.05 15.54 0.69
CA PHE A 267 -25.75 16.13 0.34
C PHE A 267 -25.83 16.92 -0.98
N TYR A 268 -25.21 18.10 -1.00
CA TYR A 268 -25.00 18.88 -2.23
C TYR A 268 -23.65 19.59 -2.20
N VAL A 269 -23.25 20.23 -3.31
CA VAL A 269 -21.98 20.94 -3.39
C VAL A 269 -22.16 22.45 -3.43
N LYS A 270 -21.25 23.17 -2.78
CA LYS A 270 -21.24 24.64 -2.78
C LYS A 270 -19.81 25.17 -2.67
N LYS A 271 -19.50 26.22 -3.42
CA LYS A 271 -18.25 26.96 -3.24
C LYS A 271 -18.41 28.00 -2.13
N VAL A 272 -17.54 27.95 -1.11
CA VAL A 272 -17.54 28.83 0.07
C VAL A 272 -16.13 29.34 0.29
N ASN A 273 -15.95 30.67 0.32
CA ASN A 273 -14.66 31.33 0.49
C ASN A 273 -13.57 30.81 -0.47
N GLY A 274 -13.91 30.65 -1.75
CA GLY A 274 -12.98 30.20 -2.77
C GLY A 274 -12.67 28.69 -2.76
N LYS A 275 -13.26 27.90 -1.85
CA LYS A 275 -13.08 26.44 -1.78
C LYS A 275 -14.40 25.73 -2.02
N TRP A 276 -14.38 24.63 -2.76
CA TRP A 276 -15.54 23.75 -2.94
C TRP A 276 -15.79 22.92 -1.69
N TRP A 277 -17.04 22.70 -1.33
CA TRP A 277 -17.43 21.89 -0.18
C TRP A 277 -18.60 21.01 -0.56
N PHE A 278 -18.71 19.87 0.12
CA PHE A 278 -20.03 19.28 0.31
C PHE A 278 -20.75 20.07 1.40
N ILE A 279 -22.07 20.10 1.33
CA ILE A 279 -22.96 20.52 2.39
C ILE A 279 -23.75 19.28 2.82
N ASP A 280 -23.78 19.00 4.12
CA ASP A 280 -24.50 17.86 4.67
C ASP A 280 -26.04 18.08 4.64
N PRO A 281 -26.84 17.02 4.89
CA PRO A 281 -28.31 17.12 4.92
C PRO A 281 -28.89 18.20 5.85
N HIS A 282 -28.12 18.61 6.87
CA HIS A 282 -28.50 19.61 7.87
C HIS A 282 -27.92 21.00 7.56
N GLY A 283 -27.24 21.18 6.42
CA GLY A 283 -26.70 22.46 5.98
C GLY A 283 -25.29 22.77 6.49
N HIS A 284 -24.57 21.84 7.14
CA HIS A 284 -23.21 22.11 7.61
C HIS A 284 -22.17 21.84 6.52
N LEU A 285 -21.06 22.56 6.57
CA LEU A 285 -19.90 22.27 5.74
C LEU A 285 -19.42 20.84 5.99
N PHE A 286 -19.21 20.08 4.91
CA PHE A 286 -18.73 18.70 4.94
C PHE A 286 -17.56 18.52 3.99
N TRP A 287 -16.57 17.74 4.43
CA TRP A 287 -15.45 17.32 3.60
C TRP A 287 -15.31 15.82 3.75
N SER A 288 -15.49 15.08 2.66
CA SER A 288 -15.70 13.63 2.73
C SER A 288 -14.38 12.89 2.96
N TYR A 289 -14.20 12.32 4.15
CA TYR A 289 -12.99 11.64 4.57
C TYR A 289 -13.28 10.27 5.18
N GLY A 290 -12.73 9.22 4.57
CA GLY A 290 -13.07 7.85 4.94
C GLY A 290 -12.25 6.79 4.22
N PRO A 291 -12.08 5.59 4.79
CA PRO A 291 -11.47 4.48 4.08
C PRO A 291 -12.48 3.75 3.19
N THR A 292 -11.99 3.17 2.08
CA THR A 292 -12.73 2.20 1.26
C THR A 292 -12.72 0.83 1.93
N GLY A 293 -13.63 -0.07 1.52
CA GLY A 293 -13.59 -1.47 1.96
C GLY A 293 -13.90 -1.67 3.45
N VAL A 294 -14.70 -0.80 4.07
CA VAL A 294 -15.11 -0.96 5.47
C VAL A 294 -16.16 -2.07 5.54
N GLY A 295 -15.87 -3.16 6.24
CA GLY A 295 -16.81 -4.27 6.31
C GLY A 295 -16.37 -5.44 7.16
N PHE A 296 -17.16 -6.51 7.07
CA PHE A 296 -16.80 -7.83 7.54
C PHE A 296 -15.85 -8.48 6.56
N GLY A 297 -14.76 -9.02 7.07
CA GLY A 297 -13.78 -9.67 6.22
C GLY A 297 -12.84 -8.72 5.53
N GLY A 298 -12.23 -9.23 4.48
CA GLY A 298 -11.23 -8.54 3.69
C GLY A 298 -11.18 -9.18 2.31
N ASP A 299 -10.19 -8.78 1.53
CA ASP A 299 -10.02 -9.39 0.23
C ASP A 299 -9.69 -10.89 0.34
N LEU A 300 -10.09 -11.66 -0.66
CA LEU A 300 -9.90 -13.09 -0.69
C LEU A 300 -8.50 -13.46 -1.18
N THR A 301 -7.87 -14.48 -0.57
CA THR A 301 -6.67 -15.09 -1.15
C THR A 301 -6.96 -16.41 -1.82
N ARG A 302 -6.29 -16.67 -2.96
CA ARG A 302 -6.35 -17.96 -3.66
C ARG A 302 -5.68 -19.06 -2.82
N ILE A 303 -6.37 -20.19 -2.67
CA ILE A 303 -5.86 -21.40 -2.01
C ILE A 303 -5.46 -22.46 -3.04
N SER A 304 -6.28 -22.66 -4.08
CA SER A 304 -6.00 -23.69 -5.08
C SER A 304 -4.62 -23.53 -5.73
N GLY A 305 -3.81 -24.59 -5.68
CA GLY A 305 -2.43 -24.59 -6.20
C GLY A 305 -1.42 -23.81 -5.33
N ARG A 306 -1.84 -23.36 -4.16
CA ARG A 306 -1.04 -22.62 -3.17
C ARG A 306 -1.20 -23.21 -1.77
N GLU A 307 -1.75 -24.42 -1.63
CA GLU A 307 -2.07 -25.03 -0.34
C GLU A 307 -0.82 -25.11 0.56
N TYR A 308 0.32 -25.45 -0.02
CA TYR A 308 1.62 -25.52 0.67
C TYR A 308 2.14 -24.16 1.17
N TRP A 309 1.52 -23.03 0.78
CA TRP A 309 1.88 -21.70 1.26
C TRP A 309 1.45 -21.46 2.71
N PHE A 310 0.40 -22.18 3.14
CA PHE A 310 -0.29 -21.94 4.38
C PHE A 310 -0.03 -23.08 5.36
N LYS A 311 0.30 -22.74 6.61
CA LYS A 311 0.66 -23.74 7.63
C LYS A 311 -0.54 -24.53 8.13
N ASP A 312 -1.63 -23.83 8.46
CA ASP A 312 -2.76 -24.40 9.21
C ASP A 312 -4.11 -23.87 8.67
N LEU A 313 -4.45 -24.21 7.42
CA LEU A 313 -5.78 -23.91 6.88
C LEU A 313 -6.85 -24.82 7.51
N PRO A 314 -8.01 -24.30 7.90
CA PRO A 314 -9.11 -25.14 8.39
C PRO A 314 -9.68 -26.01 7.26
N ASP A 315 -10.23 -27.18 7.58
CA ASP A 315 -10.88 -28.03 6.59
C ASP A 315 -12.03 -27.27 5.88
N PRO A 316 -12.02 -27.15 4.54
CA PRO A 316 -13.12 -26.53 3.78
C PRO A 316 -14.50 -27.16 4.02
N LYS A 317 -14.55 -28.43 4.48
CA LYS A 317 -15.79 -29.15 4.82
C LYS A 317 -16.27 -28.88 6.25
N SER A 318 -15.50 -28.16 7.06
CA SER A 318 -15.89 -27.80 8.42
C SER A 318 -17.18 -26.97 8.40
N LYS A 319 -18.17 -27.34 9.22
CA LYS A 319 -19.39 -26.52 9.40
C LYS A 319 -19.07 -25.14 9.97
N GLU A 320 -18.05 -25.05 10.82
CA GLU A 320 -17.68 -23.83 11.50
C GLU A 320 -16.84 -22.90 10.60
N TRP A 321 -15.84 -23.47 9.93
CA TRP A 321 -14.82 -22.71 9.19
C TRP A 321 -15.03 -22.70 7.67
N GLY A 322 -15.80 -23.65 7.13
CA GLY A 322 -16.08 -23.79 5.71
C GLY A 322 -16.74 -22.54 5.11
N LYS A 323 -17.47 -21.77 5.92
CA LYS A 323 -18.15 -20.52 5.52
C LYS A 323 -17.20 -19.38 5.11
N PHE A 324 -15.92 -19.47 5.45
CA PHE A 324 -14.89 -18.48 5.05
C PHE A 324 -14.17 -18.88 3.76
N TYR A 325 -14.51 -20.04 3.19
CA TYR A 325 -14.07 -20.44 1.86
C TYR A 325 -15.05 -19.97 0.80
N HIS A 326 -14.52 -19.40 -0.27
CA HIS A 326 -15.29 -18.91 -1.41
C HIS A 326 -14.88 -19.69 -2.65
N ARG A 327 -15.80 -20.47 -3.21
CA ARG A 327 -15.61 -21.16 -4.48
C ARG A 327 -15.99 -20.23 -5.62
N ARG A 328 -15.05 -20.00 -6.55
CA ARG A 328 -15.30 -19.37 -7.84
C ARG A 328 -14.96 -20.36 -8.96
N PRO A 329 -15.41 -20.16 -10.22
CA PRO A 329 -15.11 -21.07 -11.33
C PRO A 329 -13.61 -21.38 -11.48
N GLU A 330 -12.75 -20.41 -11.18
CA GLU A 330 -11.31 -20.49 -11.39
C GLU A 330 -10.52 -21.14 -10.23
N ALA A 331 -11.03 -21.09 -9.00
CA ALA A 331 -10.30 -21.57 -7.81
C ALA A 331 -11.14 -21.58 -6.52
N LEU A 332 -10.58 -22.20 -5.49
CA LEU A 332 -10.96 -21.98 -4.10
C LEU A 332 -10.18 -20.80 -3.50
N PHE A 333 -10.88 -19.96 -2.75
CA PHE A 333 -10.32 -18.82 -2.02
C PHE A 333 -10.69 -18.88 -0.54
N PHE A 334 -9.95 -18.16 0.30
CA PHE A 334 -10.21 -18.05 1.74
C PHE A 334 -10.16 -16.59 2.22
N ASP A 335 -11.07 -16.22 3.13
CA ASP A 335 -11.12 -14.93 3.81
C ASP A 335 -10.55 -15.04 5.23
N PHE A 336 -9.25 -14.76 5.37
CA PHE A 336 -8.59 -14.74 6.68
C PHE A 336 -9.14 -13.66 7.61
N ALA A 337 -9.54 -12.51 7.06
CA ALA A 337 -10.03 -11.41 7.88
C ALA A 337 -11.37 -11.74 8.52
N ALA A 338 -12.30 -12.34 7.78
CA ALA A 338 -13.60 -12.77 8.34
C ALA A 338 -13.41 -13.91 9.34
N ALA A 339 -12.52 -14.86 9.03
CA ALA A 339 -12.16 -15.93 9.96
C ALA A 339 -11.55 -15.38 11.26
N ASN A 340 -10.72 -14.33 11.19
CA ASN A 340 -10.13 -13.69 12.36
C ASN A 340 -11.15 -12.88 13.17
N LEU A 341 -12.10 -12.20 12.54
CA LEU A 341 -13.22 -11.57 13.27
C LEU A 341 -14.04 -12.61 14.05
N TYR A 342 -14.27 -13.78 13.46
CA TYR A 342 -14.94 -14.88 14.13
C TYR A 342 -14.11 -15.46 15.29
N ARG A 343 -12.79 -15.59 15.15
CA ARG A 343 -11.90 -15.95 16.27
C ARG A 343 -11.95 -14.92 17.40
N LYS A 344 -11.94 -13.63 17.04
CA LYS A 344 -11.86 -12.51 17.97
C LYS A 344 -13.18 -12.28 18.74
N TYR A 345 -14.32 -12.42 18.09
CA TYR A 345 -15.64 -12.05 18.67
C TYR A 345 -16.64 -13.21 18.74
N GLY A 346 -16.26 -14.42 18.32
CA GLY A 346 -17.13 -15.59 18.28
C GLY A 346 -18.23 -15.51 17.22
N SER A 347 -19.27 -16.33 17.37
CA SER A 347 -20.39 -16.40 16.42
C SER A 347 -21.19 -15.12 16.28
N ASN A 348 -21.13 -14.22 17.26
CA ASN A 348 -21.84 -12.94 17.26
C ASN A 348 -21.05 -11.79 16.59
N TYR A 349 -19.90 -12.07 15.96
CA TYR A 349 -19.09 -11.04 15.31
C TYR A 349 -19.87 -10.19 14.31
N THR A 350 -20.86 -10.76 13.61
CA THR A 350 -21.72 -10.03 12.66
C THR A 350 -22.62 -8.99 13.32
N GLN A 351 -22.88 -9.10 14.63
CA GLN A 351 -23.66 -8.12 15.40
C GLN A 351 -22.75 -7.08 16.07
N ILE A 352 -21.53 -7.49 16.47
CA ILE A 352 -20.60 -6.64 17.22
C ILE A 352 -19.83 -5.70 16.29
N VAL A 353 -19.32 -6.22 15.17
CA VAL A 353 -18.35 -5.51 14.34
C VAL A 353 -18.93 -4.26 13.65
N PRO A 354 -20.18 -4.20 13.13
CA PRO A 354 -20.69 -2.99 12.48
C PRO A 354 -20.70 -1.77 13.41
N GLU A 355 -21.18 -1.97 14.63
CA GLU A 355 -21.20 -0.94 15.66
C GLU A 355 -19.80 -0.52 16.06
N LEU A 356 -18.88 -1.48 16.18
CA LEU A 356 -17.47 -1.20 16.44
C LEU A 356 -16.83 -0.40 15.28
N LEU A 357 -17.15 -0.71 14.02
CA LEU A 357 -16.63 0.00 12.86
C LEU A 357 -17.07 1.47 12.86
N HIS A 358 -18.34 1.77 13.16
CA HIS A 358 -18.76 3.17 13.31
C HIS A 358 -18.03 3.90 14.44
N ARG A 359 -17.81 3.22 15.58
CA ARG A 359 -17.04 3.78 16.70
C ARG A 359 -15.58 4.03 16.30
N ARG A 360 -14.94 3.08 15.60
CA ARG A 360 -13.58 3.24 15.05
C ARG A 360 -13.52 4.44 14.12
N LEU A 361 -14.39 4.50 13.12
CA LEU A 361 -14.40 5.60 12.13
C LEU A 361 -14.49 6.96 12.83
N ARG A 362 -15.49 7.16 13.70
CA ARG A 362 -15.65 8.42 14.43
C ARG A 362 -14.44 8.73 15.32
N SER A 363 -13.97 7.75 16.08
CA SER A 363 -12.80 7.87 16.96
C SER A 363 -11.52 8.20 16.21
N TRP A 364 -11.32 7.60 15.04
CA TRP A 364 -10.11 7.77 14.24
C TRP A 364 -10.12 9.06 13.41
N GLY A 365 -11.25 9.78 13.37
CA GLY A 365 -11.40 11.01 12.62
C GLY A 365 -11.88 10.81 11.19
N PHE A 366 -12.65 9.75 10.91
CA PHE A 366 -13.34 9.54 9.64
C PHE A 366 -14.82 9.91 9.76
N ASN A 367 -15.33 10.63 8.77
CA ASN A 367 -16.74 11.01 8.67
C ASN A 367 -17.45 10.35 7.48
N THR A 368 -16.77 9.48 6.73
CA THR A 368 -17.33 8.81 5.56
C THR A 368 -16.96 7.31 5.58
N ILE A 369 -17.89 6.46 5.17
CA ILE A 369 -17.64 5.08 4.72
C ILE A 369 -17.49 5.13 3.20
N ALA A 370 -16.27 5.04 2.69
CA ALA A 370 -16.01 5.21 1.27
C ALA A 370 -16.36 3.94 0.48
N ASN A 371 -16.02 3.96 -0.81
CA ASN A 371 -16.43 2.95 -1.77
C ASN A 371 -16.09 1.50 -1.36
N TRP A 372 -16.81 0.54 -1.94
CA TRP A 372 -16.63 -0.92 -1.74
C TRP A 372 -16.79 -1.41 -0.29
N SER A 373 -17.49 -0.64 0.54
CA SER A 373 -17.81 -1.02 1.92
C SER A 373 -19.06 -1.91 1.99
N ALA A 374 -19.23 -2.63 3.10
CA ALA A 374 -20.30 -3.59 3.28
C ALA A 374 -21.65 -2.90 3.62
N PRO A 375 -22.76 -3.25 2.96
CA PRO A 375 -24.09 -2.67 3.22
C PRO A 375 -24.56 -2.84 4.65
N GLU A 376 -24.24 -3.96 5.28
CA GLU A 376 -24.58 -4.26 6.67
C GLU A 376 -23.95 -3.28 7.67
N VAL A 377 -22.89 -2.58 7.26
CA VAL A 377 -22.28 -1.50 8.06
C VAL A 377 -22.95 -0.19 7.71
N TYR A 378 -22.87 0.26 6.45
CA TYR A 378 -23.31 1.62 6.12
C TYR A 378 -24.83 1.83 6.25
N LEU A 379 -25.65 0.78 6.11
CA LEU A 379 -27.10 0.86 6.31
C LEU A 379 -27.53 0.99 7.78
N LEU A 380 -26.60 0.93 8.74
CA LEU A 380 -26.86 1.35 10.11
C LEU A 380 -27.05 2.86 10.26
N ARG A 381 -26.69 3.65 9.22
CA ARG A 381 -26.97 5.10 9.15
C ARG A 381 -26.40 5.87 10.33
N LYS A 382 -25.13 5.60 10.67
CA LYS A 382 -24.39 6.33 11.72
C LYS A 382 -23.17 7.08 11.17
N THR A 383 -22.83 6.85 9.92
CA THR A 383 -21.74 7.53 9.21
C THR A 383 -22.14 7.63 7.75
N PRO A 384 -22.06 8.82 7.11
CA PRO A 384 -22.32 8.97 5.69
C PRO A 384 -21.52 7.99 4.84
N TYR A 385 -22.04 7.61 3.68
CA TYR A 385 -21.40 6.61 2.84
C TYR A 385 -21.51 6.94 1.35
N THR A 386 -20.70 6.25 0.55
CA THR A 386 -20.77 6.26 -0.92
C THR A 386 -20.94 4.84 -1.46
N VAL A 387 -21.56 4.69 -2.63
CA VAL A 387 -21.82 3.39 -3.27
C VAL A 387 -21.21 3.37 -4.68
N ALA A 388 -20.60 2.26 -5.09
CA ALA A 388 -20.27 2.03 -6.49
C ALA A 388 -21.27 1.10 -7.18
N ILE A 389 -21.58 1.50 -8.41
CA ILE A 389 -22.36 0.73 -9.38
C ILE A 389 -21.39 0.30 -10.47
N HIS A 390 -21.34 -1.00 -10.73
CA HIS A 390 -20.58 -1.55 -11.85
C HIS A 390 -21.52 -2.08 -12.90
N TYR A 391 -21.21 -1.75 -14.15
CA TYR A 391 -21.97 -2.20 -15.30
C TYR A 391 -21.69 -3.68 -15.64
N GLY A 392 -22.70 -4.37 -16.18
CA GLY A 392 -22.54 -5.68 -16.80
C GLY A 392 -23.04 -5.66 -18.25
N GLY A 393 -22.18 -5.96 -19.22
CA GLY A 393 -22.56 -6.09 -20.63
C GLY A 393 -21.37 -5.86 -21.56
N PRO A 394 -21.57 -5.58 -22.87
CA PRO A 394 -20.50 -5.65 -23.86
C PRO A 394 -19.38 -4.62 -23.63
N TRP A 395 -18.14 -5.11 -23.72
CA TRP A 395 -16.93 -4.30 -23.66
C TRP A 395 -16.31 -4.19 -25.06
N ILE A 396 -15.60 -3.10 -25.32
CA ILE A 396 -14.76 -3.01 -26.51
C ILE A 396 -13.68 -4.11 -26.41
N PRO A 397 -13.51 -4.98 -27.42
CA PRO A 397 -12.53 -6.07 -27.36
C PRO A 397 -11.12 -5.57 -27.05
N ASN A 398 -10.47 -6.22 -26.08
CA ASN A 398 -9.10 -5.90 -25.62
C ASN A 398 -8.90 -4.44 -25.16
N TYR A 399 -9.98 -3.75 -24.77
CA TYR A 399 -9.94 -2.37 -24.29
C TYR A 399 -10.86 -2.22 -23.08
N LYS A 400 -10.36 -1.69 -21.96
CA LYS A 400 -11.10 -1.59 -20.69
C LYS A 400 -12.13 -0.45 -20.70
N MET A 401 -13.05 -0.48 -21.67
CA MET A 401 -14.19 0.43 -21.80
C MET A 401 -15.46 -0.33 -22.21
N PRO A 402 -16.63 0.01 -21.65
CA PRO A 402 -17.91 -0.51 -22.13
C PRO A 402 -18.21 0.02 -23.53
N ASP A 403 -18.92 -0.74 -24.36
CA ASP A 403 -19.43 -0.22 -25.64
C ASP A 403 -20.69 0.64 -25.40
N VAL A 404 -20.50 1.95 -25.24
CA VAL A 404 -21.57 2.90 -24.84
C VAL A 404 -22.66 3.11 -25.89
N PHE A 405 -22.42 2.67 -27.12
CA PHE A 405 -23.41 2.68 -28.20
C PHE A 405 -24.15 1.34 -28.33
N HIS A 406 -23.74 0.31 -27.58
CA HIS A 406 -24.47 -0.94 -27.53
C HIS A 406 -25.78 -0.75 -26.73
N PRO A 407 -26.95 -1.23 -27.20
CA PRO A 407 -28.23 -1.05 -26.50
C PRO A 407 -28.23 -1.57 -25.05
N GLU A 408 -27.48 -2.65 -24.82
CA GLU A 408 -27.30 -3.26 -23.50
C GLU A 408 -26.58 -2.34 -22.50
N PHE A 409 -25.88 -1.29 -22.94
CA PHE A 409 -25.20 -0.34 -22.04
C PHE A 409 -26.20 0.33 -21.10
N GLU A 410 -27.25 0.92 -21.66
CA GLU A 410 -28.27 1.59 -20.86
C GLU A 410 -29.11 0.59 -20.06
N ARG A 411 -29.50 -0.54 -20.69
CA ARG A 411 -30.40 -1.52 -20.08
C ARG A 411 -29.83 -2.05 -18.77
N THR A 412 -28.61 -2.58 -18.77
CA THR A 412 -28.07 -3.24 -17.58
C THR A 412 -27.53 -2.24 -16.55
N LEU A 413 -27.10 -1.05 -16.96
CA LEU A 413 -26.81 0.05 -16.04
C LEU A 413 -28.07 0.45 -15.27
N ARG A 414 -29.21 0.58 -15.96
CA ARG A 414 -30.51 0.81 -15.33
C ARG A 414 -30.86 -0.33 -14.37
N GLU A 415 -30.80 -1.58 -14.81
CA GLU A 415 -31.10 -2.74 -13.95
C GLU A 415 -30.23 -2.81 -12.71
N ARG A 416 -28.93 -2.49 -12.81
CA ARG A 416 -28.05 -2.44 -11.65
C ARG A 416 -28.47 -1.30 -10.72
N MET A 417 -28.75 -0.11 -11.23
CA MET A 417 -29.16 1.04 -10.43
C MET A 417 -30.51 0.79 -9.73
N GLU A 418 -31.46 0.14 -10.40
CA GLU A 418 -32.78 -0.20 -9.83
C GLU A 418 -32.70 -1.05 -8.57
N ARG A 419 -31.65 -1.85 -8.40
CA ARG A 419 -31.42 -2.64 -7.16
C ARG A 419 -31.19 -1.77 -5.92
N GLU A 420 -30.86 -0.50 -6.11
CA GLU A 420 -30.64 0.45 -5.02
C GLU A 420 -31.92 1.18 -4.56
N ARG A 421 -33.03 1.05 -5.32
CA ARG A 421 -34.26 1.85 -5.16
C ARG A 421 -34.84 1.84 -3.74
N HIS A 422 -34.68 0.72 -3.02
CA HIS A 422 -35.26 0.51 -1.69
C HIS A 422 -34.22 0.46 -0.57
N THR A 423 -32.95 0.72 -0.88
CA THR A 423 -31.84 0.66 0.09
C THR A 423 -31.11 2.00 0.13
N THR A 424 -30.24 2.25 -0.84
CA THR A 424 -29.30 3.37 -0.82
C THR A 424 -29.80 4.58 -1.63
N ALA A 425 -30.79 4.37 -2.51
CA ALA A 425 -31.36 5.44 -3.33
C ALA A 425 -32.27 6.34 -2.49
N ASN A 426 -32.03 7.64 -2.59
CA ASN A 426 -32.65 8.70 -1.81
C ASN A 426 -32.50 8.51 -0.29
N ASP A 427 -31.50 7.74 0.16
CA ASP A 427 -31.07 7.70 1.56
C ASP A 427 -30.27 8.98 1.87
N PRO A 428 -30.66 9.80 2.88
CA PRO A 428 -29.91 10.98 3.31
C PRO A 428 -28.47 10.71 3.74
N TRP A 429 -28.16 9.49 4.15
CA TRP A 429 -26.80 9.08 4.55
C TRP A 429 -25.91 8.73 3.36
N ASN A 430 -26.49 8.46 2.18
CA ASN A 430 -25.73 8.20 0.96
C ASN A 430 -25.34 9.54 0.31
N ILE A 431 -24.05 9.84 0.31
CA ILE A 431 -23.49 11.02 -0.36
C ILE A 431 -23.74 10.94 -1.87
N GLY A 432 -23.57 9.77 -2.47
CA GLY A 432 -23.71 9.59 -3.91
C GLY A 432 -23.13 8.30 -4.46
N TYR A 433 -23.27 8.18 -5.77
CA TYR A 433 -22.88 7.00 -6.54
C TYR A 433 -21.67 7.26 -7.41
N PHE A 434 -20.65 6.42 -7.26
CA PHE A 434 -19.66 6.19 -8.31
C PHE A 434 -20.23 5.21 -9.34
N VAL A 435 -19.92 5.40 -10.62
CA VAL A 435 -20.26 4.45 -11.67
C VAL A 435 -18.99 4.01 -12.36
N ASP A 436 -18.71 2.71 -12.29
CA ASP A 436 -17.44 2.07 -12.66
C ASP A 436 -16.23 2.59 -11.84
N ASN A 437 -15.03 2.19 -12.27
CA ASN A 437 -13.76 2.53 -11.65
C ASN A 437 -12.62 2.40 -12.66
N GLU A 438 -11.75 3.41 -12.77
CA GLU A 438 -10.51 3.37 -13.56
C GLU A 438 -10.67 2.85 -15.00
N LEU A 439 -11.78 3.26 -15.63
CA LEU A 439 -12.00 3.04 -17.06
C LEU A 439 -10.84 3.57 -17.90
N TRP A 440 -10.42 2.83 -18.94
CA TRP A 440 -9.23 3.18 -19.72
C TRP A 440 -9.57 4.18 -20.84
N TRP A 441 -9.72 5.45 -20.47
CA TRP A 441 -9.91 6.58 -21.41
C TRP A 441 -8.67 6.89 -22.26
N GLY A 442 -7.51 6.38 -21.85
CA GLY A 442 -6.20 6.60 -22.48
C GLY A 442 -5.57 7.95 -22.14
N TRP A 443 -4.30 8.10 -22.53
CA TRP A 443 -3.47 9.28 -22.23
C TRP A 443 -3.47 10.35 -23.32
N ARG A 444 -4.10 10.07 -24.47
CA ARG A 444 -4.12 10.99 -25.62
C ARG A 444 -5.19 12.06 -25.44
N ALA A 445 -4.95 13.23 -26.02
CA ALA A 445 -5.92 14.33 -26.03
C ALA A 445 -7.31 13.87 -26.49
N ARG A 446 -8.36 14.40 -25.86
CA ARG A 446 -9.76 14.13 -26.21
C ARG A 446 -10.12 12.64 -26.27
N ALA A 447 -9.46 11.80 -25.45
CA ALA A 447 -9.67 10.35 -25.42
C ALA A 447 -9.46 9.65 -26.78
N ALA A 448 -8.56 10.16 -27.63
CA ALA A 448 -8.31 9.58 -28.96
C ALA A 448 -7.91 8.09 -28.95
N ALA A 449 -7.43 7.57 -27.82
CA ALA A 449 -7.15 6.15 -27.65
C ALA A 449 -8.42 5.28 -27.76
N VAL A 450 -9.60 5.82 -27.43
CA VAL A 450 -10.89 5.12 -27.58
C VAL A 450 -11.18 4.91 -29.07
N GLY A 451 -11.07 5.96 -29.89
CA GLY A 451 -11.22 5.86 -31.35
C GLY A 451 -10.21 4.89 -31.97
N GLU A 452 -8.96 4.92 -31.51
CA GLU A 452 -7.93 3.97 -31.94
C GLU A 452 -8.33 2.51 -31.65
N ALA A 453 -8.78 2.22 -30.43
CA ALA A 453 -9.21 0.88 -30.03
C ALA A 453 -10.44 0.39 -30.79
N VAL A 454 -11.41 1.30 -31.01
CA VAL A 454 -12.63 1.00 -31.77
C VAL A 454 -12.31 0.63 -33.22
N MET A 455 -11.35 1.29 -33.87
CA MET A 455 -10.98 0.96 -35.25
C MET A 455 -10.33 -0.41 -35.43
N LYS A 456 -9.74 -0.96 -34.36
CA LYS A 456 -9.22 -2.34 -34.28
C LYS A 456 -10.30 -3.39 -34.04
N SER A 457 -11.57 -2.99 -33.98
CA SER A 457 -12.72 -3.89 -33.82
C SER A 457 -13.46 -4.11 -35.14
N GLY A 458 -14.26 -5.17 -35.19
CA GLY A 458 -15.14 -5.49 -36.31
C GLY A 458 -16.52 -4.83 -36.21
N PRO A 459 -17.40 -5.07 -37.19
CA PRO A 459 -18.71 -4.43 -37.31
C PRO A 459 -19.68 -4.85 -36.21
N GLU A 460 -19.40 -5.89 -35.42
CA GLU A 460 -20.17 -6.31 -34.25
C GLU A 460 -20.16 -5.29 -33.12
N VAL A 461 -19.08 -4.50 -33.00
CA VAL A 461 -18.94 -3.43 -32.00
C VAL A 461 -19.78 -2.22 -32.43
N ALA A 462 -20.73 -1.81 -31.61
CA ALA A 462 -21.62 -0.68 -31.90
C ALA A 462 -20.86 0.63 -32.01
N SER A 463 -19.84 0.81 -31.17
CA SER A 463 -18.90 1.93 -31.26
C SER A 463 -18.17 1.98 -32.62
N LYS A 464 -17.84 0.84 -33.24
CA LYS A 464 -17.21 0.79 -34.57
C LYS A 464 -18.17 1.31 -35.64
N ARG A 465 -19.42 0.84 -35.64
CA ARG A 465 -20.48 1.34 -36.54
C ARG A 465 -20.64 2.85 -36.40
N ARG A 466 -20.76 3.34 -35.16
CA ARG A 466 -20.92 4.77 -34.88
C ARG A 466 -19.72 5.60 -35.34
N PHE A 467 -18.50 5.12 -35.13
CA PHE A 467 -17.32 5.87 -35.55
C PHE A 467 -17.23 5.95 -37.08
N VAL A 468 -17.50 4.85 -37.79
CA VAL A 468 -17.52 4.86 -39.26
C VAL A 468 -18.61 5.79 -39.82
N GLU A 469 -19.81 5.81 -39.23
CA GLU A 469 -20.85 6.79 -39.60
C GLU A 469 -20.38 8.25 -39.46
N MET A 470 -19.64 8.55 -38.39
CA MET A 470 -19.08 9.89 -38.18
C MET A 470 -18.02 10.25 -39.22
N LEU A 471 -17.17 9.29 -39.60
CA LEU A 471 -16.18 9.48 -40.65
C LEU A 471 -16.84 9.65 -42.03
N MET A 472 -17.87 8.85 -42.33
CA MET A 472 -18.69 8.97 -43.52
C MET A 472 -19.31 10.36 -43.63
N ALA A 473 -19.97 10.83 -42.57
CA ALA A 473 -20.60 12.15 -42.56
C ALA A 473 -19.59 13.29 -42.71
N LYS A 474 -18.37 13.13 -42.17
CA LYS A 474 -17.33 14.16 -42.24
C LYS A 474 -16.68 14.25 -43.62
N TYR A 475 -16.34 13.12 -44.22
CA TYR A 475 -15.54 13.08 -45.45
C TYR A 475 -16.37 12.94 -46.71
N ASP A 476 -17.61 12.44 -46.59
CA ASP A 476 -18.55 12.10 -47.67
C ASP A 476 -18.00 10.98 -48.59
N ARG A 477 -16.87 11.23 -49.24
CA ARG A 477 -16.20 10.36 -50.20
C ARG A 477 -15.03 9.58 -49.58
N ILE A 478 -14.93 8.30 -49.93
CA ILE A 478 -13.87 7.41 -49.42
C ILE A 478 -12.48 7.85 -49.88
N GLU A 479 -12.35 8.45 -51.06
CA GLU A 479 -11.04 8.92 -51.55
C GLU A 479 -10.48 10.07 -50.71
N VAL A 480 -11.36 10.94 -50.19
CA VAL A 480 -10.97 12.03 -49.29
C VAL A 480 -10.51 11.46 -47.96
N PHE A 481 -11.27 10.51 -47.39
CA PHE A 481 -10.86 9.81 -46.17
C PHE A 481 -9.50 9.11 -46.34
N ASN A 482 -9.31 8.35 -47.42
CA ASN A 482 -8.07 7.65 -47.72
C ASN A 482 -6.87 8.61 -47.76
N LYS A 483 -7.03 9.74 -48.45
CA LYS A 483 -6.00 10.78 -48.53
C LYS A 483 -5.66 11.36 -47.16
N GLU A 484 -6.67 11.76 -46.38
CA GLU A 484 -6.49 12.43 -45.09
C GLU A 484 -5.95 11.48 -44.00
N TRP A 485 -6.37 10.21 -44.01
CA TRP A 485 -5.90 9.20 -43.06
C TRP A 485 -4.61 8.51 -43.50
N GLY A 486 -4.21 8.62 -44.76
CA GLY A 486 -3.05 7.91 -45.32
C GLY A 486 -3.30 6.41 -45.41
N VAL A 487 -4.50 6.02 -45.85
CA VAL A 487 -4.97 4.64 -45.98
C VAL A 487 -5.54 4.41 -47.38
N ASP A 488 -5.86 3.17 -47.73
CA ASP A 488 -6.34 2.81 -49.08
C ASP A 488 -7.49 1.79 -48.98
N PHE A 489 -8.65 2.24 -48.51
CA PHE A 489 -9.86 1.43 -48.47
C PHE A 489 -10.69 1.62 -49.75
N SER A 490 -11.23 0.54 -50.28
CA SER A 490 -12.07 0.55 -51.48
C SER A 490 -13.47 1.12 -51.26
N SER A 491 -13.98 1.08 -50.02
CA SER A 491 -15.31 1.56 -49.66
C SER A 491 -15.46 1.75 -48.15
N TRP A 492 -16.51 2.46 -47.73
CA TRP A 492 -16.88 2.59 -46.32
C TRP A 492 -17.26 1.25 -45.66
N ASP A 493 -17.82 0.30 -46.42
CA ASP A 493 -18.09 -1.05 -45.94
C ASP A 493 -16.81 -1.81 -45.61
N GLU A 494 -15.72 -1.59 -46.36
CA GLU A 494 -14.40 -2.13 -46.00
C GLU A 494 -13.88 -1.52 -44.70
N VAL A 495 -13.98 -0.19 -44.53
CA VAL A 495 -13.58 0.50 -43.28
C VAL A 495 -14.33 -0.07 -42.07
N LEU A 496 -15.61 -0.37 -42.24
CA LEU A 496 -16.46 -0.96 -41.21
C LEU A 496 -16.08 -2.40 -40.89
N ARG A 497 -15.88 -3.25 -41.90
CA ARG A 497 -15.66 -4.69 -41.72
C ARG A 497 -14.24 -5.08 -41.35
N LYS A 498 -13.24 -4.27 -41.73
CA LYS A 498 -11.82 -4.60 -41.58
C LYS A 498 -11.24 -3.93 -40.33
N PRO A 499 -10.93 -4.70 -39.27
CA PRO A 499 -10.10 -4.21 -38.18
C PRO A 499 -8.76 -3.71 -38.71
N PHE A 500 -8.34 -2.52 -38.30
CA PHE A 500 -6.99 -2.06 -38.63
C PHE A 500 -6.43 -1.16 -37.52
N GLN A 501 -5.10 -1.10 -37.47
CA GLN A 501 -4.35 -0.23 -36.57
C GLN A 501 -4.23 1.17 -37.20
N PRO A 502 -4.88 2.22 -36.67
CA PRO A 502 -4.71 3.57 -37.20
C PRO A 502 -3.29 4.09 -36.96
N ASN A 503 -2.77 4.89 -37.88
CA ASN A 503 -1.49 5.57 -37.73
C ASN A 503 -1.66 6.80 -36.82
N MET A 504 -1.44 6.61 -35.51
CA MET A 504 -1.58 7.67 -34.51
C MET A 504 -0.46 8.74 -34.53
N ASN A 505 0.41 8.72 -35.55
CA ASN A 505 1.33 9.84 -35.86
C ASN A 505 0.73 10.82 -36.87
N ASN A 506 -0.37 10.45 -37.56
CA ASN A 506 -1.09 11.36 -38.44
C ASN A 506 -1.99 12.30 -37.59
N PRO A 507 -1.80 13.63 -37.62
CA PRO A 507 -2.60 14.57 -36.83
C PRO A 507 -4.09 14.50 -37.13
N GLN A 508 -4.47 14.23 -38.38
CA GLN A 508 -5.88 14.14 -38.77
C GLN A 508 -6.54 12.88 -38.19
N VAL A 509 -5.82 11.75 -38.15
CA VAL A 509 -6.26 10.52 -37.48
C VAL A 509 -6.44 10.76 -35.97
N VAL A 510 -5.46 11.39 -35.32
CA VAL A 510 -5.55 11.72 -33.88
C VAL A 510 -6.76 12.62 -33.61
N LYS A 511 -6.97 13.64 -34.45
CA LYS A 511 -8.11 14.55 -34.33
C LYS A 511 -9.44 13.82 -34.46
N ASP A 512 -9.61 12.97 -35.47
CA ASP A 512 -10.87 12.25 -35.71
C ASP A 512 -11.16 11.22 -34.62
N CYS A 513 -10.14 10.48 -34.19
CA CYS A 513 -10.25 9.57 -33.05
C CYS A 513 -10.61 10.32 -31.76
N GLY A 514 -10.07 11.54 -31.55
CA GLY A 514 -10.40 12.38 -30.41
C GLY A 514 -11.80 12.99 -30.49
N ASP A 515 -12.25 13.40 -31.67
CA ASP A 515 -13.62 13.89 -31.88
C ASP A 515 -14.65 12.78 -31.62
N PHE A 516 -14.36 11.54 -32.05
CA PHE A 516 -15.13 10.38 -31.63
C PHE A 516 -15.02 10.11 -30.12
N GLY A 517 -13.82 10.21 -29.54
CA GLY A 517 -13.59 10.04 -28.10
C GLY A 517 -14.46 10.95 -27.23
N MET A 518 -14.66 12.21 -27.64
CA MET A 518 -15.56 13.14 -26.95
C MET A 518 -17.04 12.77 -27.11
N VAL A 519 -17.48 12.36 -28.31
CA VAL A 519 -18.87 11.89 -28.54
C VAL A 519 -19.15 10.62 -27.73
N PHE A 520 -18.17 9.72 -27.65
CA PHE A 520 -18.21 8.52 -26.83
C PHE A 520 -18.33 8.88 -25.33
N ALA A 521 -17.47 9.79 -24.85
CA ALA A 521 -17.48 10.23 -23.46
C ALA A 521 -18.81 10.90 -23.09
N GLU A 522 -19.36 11.74 -23.97
CA GLU A 522 -20.63 12.41 -23.73
C GLU A 522 -21.77 11.41 -23.64
N ARG A 523 -21.78 10.39 -24.53
CA ARG A 523 -22.74 9.29 -24.46
C ARG A 523 -22.66 8.54 -23.13
N TYR A 524 -21.46 8.26 -22.63
CA TYR A 524 -21.24 7.64 -21.32
C TYR A 524 -21.84 8.51 -20.20
N PHE A 525 -21.31 9.72 -20.01
CA PHE A 525 -21.65 10.56 -18.86
C PHE A 525 -23.12 10.99 -18.86
N SER A 526 -23.69 11.35 -20.01
CA SER A 526 -25.11 11.73 -20.12
C SER A 526 -26.05 10.57 -19.80
N THR A 527 -25.74 9.35 -20.27
CA THR A 527 -26.54 8.15 -20.00
C THR A 527 -26.49 7.79 -18.52
N VAL A 528 -25.29 7.78 -17.93
CA VAL A 528 -25.10 7.51 -16.51
C VAL A 528 -25.86 8.52 -15.65
N ARG A 529 -25.68 9.82 -15.92
CA ARG A 529 -26.39 10.90 -15.21
C ARG A 529 -27.89 10.69 -15.22
N ARG A 530 -28.48 10.47 -16.39
CA ARG A 530 -29.92 10.28 -16.54
C ARG A 530 -30.42 9.06 -15.76
N ILE A 531 -29.70 7.94 -15.81
CA ILE A 531 -30.11 6.72 -15.10
C ILE A 531 -30.01 6.91 -13.58
N VAL A 532 -28.86 7.38 -13.08
CA VAL A 532 -28.66 7.66 -11.64
C VAL A 532 -29.76 8.57 -11.12
N LYS A 533 -30.04 9.69 -11.81
CA LYS A 533 -31.08 10.64 -11.36
C LYS A 533 -32.50 10.14 -11.53
N SER A 534 -32.77 9.17 -12.41
CA SER A 534 -34.09 8.54 -12.52
C SER A 534 -34.42 7.61 -11.35
N VAL A 535 -33.41 7.05 -10.69
CA VAL A 535 -33.58 6.14 -9.54
C VAL A 535 -33.33 6.85 -8.21
N ALA A 536 -32.27 7.65 -8.14
CA ALA A 536 -31.80 8.37 -6.96
C ALA A 536 -31.69 9.89 -7.24
N PRO A 537 -32.80 10.60 -7.53
CA PRO A 537 -32.79 12.02 -7.87
C PRO A 537 -32.14 12.91 -6.80
N ARG A 538 -32.14 12.47 -5.53
CA ARG A 538 -31.61 13.26 -4.40
C ARG A 538 -30.14 13.01 -4.09
N ASN A 539 -29.54 11.89 -4.49
CA ASN A 539 -28.11 11.60 -4.24
C ASN A 539 -27.22 12.09 -5.38
N LEU A 540 -25.94 12.34 -5.08
CA LEU A 540 -25.00 12.88 -6.07
C LEU A 540 -24.52 11.82 -7.07
N TYR A 541 -24.25 12.22 -8.31
CA TYR A 541 -23.45 11.45 -9.25
C TYR A 541 -21.98 11.86 -9.11
N LEU A 542 -21.15 10.93 -8.62
CA LEU A 542 -19.76 11.17 -8.25
C LEU A 542 -18.75 10.82 -9.37
N GLY A 543 -19.22 10.56 -10.60
CA GLY A 543 -18.35 10.22 -11.73
C GLY A 543 -17.83 8.77 -11.72
N CYS A 544 -16.70 8.55 -12.40
CA CYS A 544 -16.17 7.22 -12.72
C CYS A 544 -14.76 6.92 -12.20
N ARG A 545 -14.28 7.68 -11.21
CA ARG A 545 -13.00 7.46 -10.52
C ARG A 545 -11.83 7.36 -11.50
N PHE A 546 -11.55 8.48 -12.17
CA PHE A 546 -10.46 8.58 -13.13
C PHE A 546 -9.11 8.17 -12.52
N HIS A 547 -8.22 7.60 -13.33
CA HIS A 547 -6.85 7.24 -12.91
C HIS A 547 -5.84 7.59 -14.01
N GLY A 548 -4.60 7.90 -13.60
CA GLY A 548 -3.51 8.19 -14.53
C GLY A 548 -3.58 9.60 -15.08
N HIS A 549 -3.17 9.81 -16.33
CA HIS A 549 -3.33 11.09 -17.02
C HIS A 549 -4.64 11.09 -17.80
N ILE A 550 -5.48 12.11 -17.58
CA ILE A 550 -6.72 12.33 -18.29
C ILE A 550 -6.69 13.73 -18.90
N ASP A 551 -7.14 13.84 -20.14
CA ASP A 551 -7.19 15.12 -20.86
C ASP A 551 -8.16 16.10 -20.17
N PRO A 552 -7.78 17.38 -19.98
CA PRO A 552 -8.66 18.37 -19.34
C PRO A 552 -10.01 18.56 -20.03
N ALA A 553 -10.10 18.42 -21.36
CA ALA A 553 -11.38 18.54 -22.06
C ALA A 553 -12.34 17.40 -21.70
N LEU A 554 -11.83 16.19 -21.49
CA LEU A 554 -12.63 15.06 -21.00
C LEU A 554 -13.09 15.28 -19.56
N VAL A 555 -12.25 15.83 -18.69
CA VAL A 555 -12.62 16.17 -17.30
C VAL A 555 -13.68 17.28 -17.28
N GLN A 556 -13.54 18.30 -18.13
CA GLN A 556 -14.55 19.35 -18.30
C GLN A 556 -15.89 18.77 -18.75
N LEU A 557 -15.90 17.90 -19.76
CA LEU A 557 -17.12 17.22 -20.22
C LEU A 557 -17.75 16.37 -19.11
N ALA A 558 -16.95 15.61 -18.35
CA ALA A 558 -17.45 14.83 -17.23
C ALA A 558 -18.14 15.72 -16.18
N TRP A 559 -17.60 16.91 -15.93
CA TRP A 559 -18.17 17.89 -14.99
C TRP A 559 -19.54 18.42 -15.42
N GLU A 560 -19.87 18.47 -16.71
CA GLU A 560 -21.19 18.88 -17.17
C GLU A 560 -22.32 17.93 -16.71
N TYR A 561 -21.96 16.70 -16.35
CA TYR A 561 -22.90 15.65 -15.94
C TYR A 561 -22.75 15.21 -14.49
N CYS A 562 -21.52 15.18 -13.97
CA CYS A 562 -21.24 14.81 -12.60
C CYS A 562 -21.60 15.93 -11.63
N ASP A 563 -22.09 15.61 -10.44
CA ASP A 563 -22.23 16.61 -9.37
C ASP A 563 -20.88 16.83 -8.64
N VAL A 564 -19.96 15.83 -8.71
CA VAL A 564 -18.55 15.91 -8.31
C VAL A 564 -17.73 14.99 -9.21
N VAL A 565 -16.57 15.45 -9.68
CA VAL A 565 -15.65 14.58 -10.44
C VAL A 565 -14.78 13.78 -9.47
N SER A 566 -14.71 12.46 -9.64
CA SER A 566 -13.84 11.60 -8.83
C SER A 566 -12.57 11.18 -9.54
N TYR A 567 -11.49 11.10 -8.77
CA TYR A 567 -10.15 10.77 -9.27
C TYR A 567 -9.39 9.95 -8.22
N ASN A 568 -8.81 8.83 -8.62
CA ASN A 568 -7.87 8.06 -7.81
C ASN A 568 -6.49 8.74 -7.87
N VAL A 569 -6.07 9.35 -6.76
CA VAL A 569 -4.88 10.21 -6.67
C VAL A 569 -3.87 9.57 -5.73
N TYR A 570 -2.97 8.77 -6.30
CA TYR A 570 -1.86 8.15 -5.55
C TYR A 570 -0.58 8.99 -5.54
N ASP A 571 -0.58 10.15 -6.22
CA ASP A 571 0.46 11.15 -6.15
C ASP A 571 0.50 11.78 -4.74
N ASN A 572 1.68 11.92 -4.14
CA ASN A 572 1.83 12.52 -2.81
C ASN A 572 2.93 13.60 -2.85
N PRO A 573 2.56 14.90 -2.79
CA PRO A 573 1.24 15.44 -2.49
C PRO A 573 0.24 15.37 -3.67
N PRO A 574 -1.08 15.41 -3.41
CA PRO A 574 -2.13 15.22 -4.43
C PRO A 574 -2.27 16.35 -5.43
N ASP A 575 -1.78 17.54 -5.10
CA ASP A 575 -1.85 18.72 -5.96
C ASP A 575 -1.01 18.56 -7.23
N GLN A 576 -0.01 17.68 -7.25
CA GLN A 576 0.70 17.27 -8.47
C GLN A 576 -0.25 16.75 -9.55
N ARG A 577 -1.26 15.96 -9.15
CA ARG A 577 -2.29 15.44 -10.06
C ARG A 577 -3.37 16.47 -10.31
N VAL A 578 -3.86 17.13 -9.27
CA VAL A 578 -5.09 17.93 -9.35
C VAL A 578 -4.86 19.29 -10.01
N ASN A 579 -3.67 19.89 -9.89
CA ASN A 579 -3.41 21.24 -10.42
C ASN A 579 -3.51 21.33 -11.95
N GLN A 580 -3.39 20.22 -12.69
CA GLN A 580 -3.60 20.23 -14.14
C GLN A 580 -5.02 20.65 -14.54
N TYR A 581 -6.00 20.52 -13.63
CA TYR A 581 -7.40 20.91 -13.84
C TYR A 581 -7.77 22.23 -13.16
N ARG A 582 -6.80 22.98 -12.61
CA ARG A 582 -7.05 24.17 -11.79
C ARG A 582 -7.85 25.26 -12.51
N HIS A 583 -7.64 25.40 -13.81
CA HIS A 583 -8.34 26.35 -14.66
C HIS A 583 -9.83 26.03 -14.85
N LEU A 584 -10.26 24.79 -14.59
CA LEU A 584 -11.66 24.36 -14.69
C LEU A 584 -12.48 24.74 -13.44
N ASP A 585 -11.83 24.94 -12.29
CA ASP A 585 -12.47 25.33 -11.03
C ASP A 585 -13.65 24.43 -10.60
N ILE A 586 -13.47 23.12 -10.71
CA ILE A 586 -14.48 22.09 -10.40
C ILE A 586 -14.26 21.44 -9.03
N PRO A 587 -15.31 20.88 -8.38
CA PRO A 587 -15.15 20.04 -7.20
C PRO A 587 -14.62 18.65 -7.59
N ILE A 588 -13.48 18.26 -6.99
CA ILE A 588 -12.83 16.97 -7.20
C ILE A 588 -12.79 16.18 -5.90
N LEU A 589 -13.24 14.93 -5.94
CA LEU A 589 -13.07 13.97 -4.86
C LEU A 589 -11.86 13.09 -5.17
N SER A 590 -10.83 13.15 -4.33
CA SER A 590 -9.80 12.11 -4.35
C SER A 590 -10.45 10.82 -3.85
N SER A 591 -10.73 9.89 -4.75
CA SER A 591 -11.57 8.72 -4.49
C SER A 591 -10.79 7.47 -4.10
N GLU A 592 -9.46 7.54 -4.25
CA GLU A 592 -8.44 6.66 -3.66
C GLU A 592 -7.16 7.44 -3.43
N TRP A 593 -6.48 7.13 -2.35
CA TRP A 593 -5.08 7.44 -2.06
C TRP A 593 -4.61 6.52 -0.94
N GLY A 594 -3.32 6.39 -0.68
CA GLY A 594 -2.90 5.63 0.49
C GLY A 594 -1.41 5.64 0.75
N VAL A 595 -1.05 5.21 1.95
CA VAL A 595 0.33 4.97 2.38
C VAL A 595 0.48 3.51 2.76
N SER A 596 1.67 2.94 2.54
CA SER A 596 2.00 1.59 3.01
C SER A 596 1.77 1.45 4.51
N SER A 597 1.27 0.29 4.93
CA SER A 597 1.15 -0.06 6.34
C SER A 597 2.49 -0.57 6.88
N ASP A 598 2.55 -1.70 7.58
CA ASP A 598 3.76 -2.19 8.25
C ASP A 598 4.58 -3.10 7.32
N PRO A 599 5.78 -2.67 6.87
CA PRO A 599 6.59 -3.45 5.95
C PRO A 599 7.16 -4.74 6.57
N GLN A 600 7.08 -4.94 7.89
CA GLN A 600 7.53 -6.17 8.54
C GLN A 600 6.56 -7.35 8.37
N GLN A 601 5.31 -7.07 7.97
CA GLN A 601 4.25 -8.07 7.86
C GLN A 601 4.21 -8.79 6.49
N THR A 602 5.16 -8.49 5.59
CA THR A 602 5.24 -9.07 4.26
C THR A 602 6.68 -9.30 3.80
N PRO A 603 6.97 -10.38 3.05
CA PRO A 603 8.25 -10.52 2.36
C PRO A 603 8.33 -9.60 1.12
N PHE A 604 7.20 -9.06 0.64
CA PHE A 604 7.12 -8.27 -0.58
C PHE A 604 7.41 -6.80 -0.29
N ARG A 605 8.47 -6.25 -0.89
CA ARG A 605 8.81 -4.83 -0.77
C ARG A 605 8.30 -4.08 -1.99
N SER A 606 8.23 -2.75 -1.89
CA SER A 606 8.14 -1.87 -3.07
C SER A 606 9.43 -1.05 -3.16
N SER A 607 9.81 -0.58 -4.35
CA SER A 607 10.93 0.35 -4.52
C SER A 607 10.79 1.63 -3.68
N ARG A 608 9.56 1.99 -3.28
CA ARG A 608 9.26 3.11 -2.35
C ARG A 608 9.39 2.74 -0.86
N ILE A 609 9.44 1.45 -0.52
CA ILE A 609 9.60 0.86 0.84
C ILE A 609 11.09 0.53 1.13
N LEU A 610 12.01 0.84 0.22
CA LEU A 610 13.46 0.61 0.42
C LEU A 610 14.05 1.43 1.60
N SER A 611 13.33 2.45 2.08
CA SER A 611 13.70 3.21 3.27
C SER A 611 13.04 2.60 4.53
N PRO A 612 13.83 2.09 5.50
CA PRO A 612 13.32 1.52 6.75
C PRO A 612 12.89 2.58 7.78
N ASP A 613 12.67 3.83 7.38
CA ASP A 613 12.28 4.89 8.32
C ASP A 613 10.88 4.62 8.90
N PRO A 614 10.77 4.32 10.20
CA PRO A 614 9.50 3.98 10.85
C PRO A 614 8.50 5.14 10.84
N ARG A 615 8.94 6.38 10.59
CA ARG A 615 8.07 7.57 10.52
C ARG A 615 7.64 7.93 9.10
N ARG A 616 8.14 7.26 8.07
CA ARG A 616 7.85 7.60 6.67
C ARG A 616 6.36 7.61 6.37
N ARG A 617 5.63 6.56 6.77
CA ARG A 617 4.18 6.45 6.52
C ARG A 617 3.37 7.55 7.20
N ALA A 618 3.75 7.94 8.42
CA ALA A 618 3.10 9.04 9.14
C ALA A 618 3.32 10.37 8.42
N ARG A 619 4.55 10.66 7.97
CA ARG A 619 4.85 11.89 7.21
C ARG A 619 4.16 11.92 5.85
N ASP A 620 4.11 10.77 5.15
CA ASP A 620 3.42 10.66 3.87
C ASP A 620 1.91 10.94 4.05
N MET A 621 1.30 10.40 5.11
CA MET A 621 -0.10 10.66 5.47
C MET A 621 -0.32 12.14 5.81
N GLU A 622 0.55 12.73 6.63
CA GLU A 622 0.50 14.16 6.99
C GLU A 622 0.59 15.06 5.77
N ARG A 623 1.57 14.81 4.90
CA ARG A 623 1.81 15.59 3.69
C ARG A 623 0.63 15.52 2.74
N TYR A 624 0.12 14.33 2.46
CA TYR A 624 -1.02 14.16 1.55
C TYR A 624 -2.23 14.94 2.06
N PHE A 625 -2.55 14.74 3.34
CA PHE A 625 -3.80 15.23 3.92
C PHE A 625 -3.77 16.74 4.15
N GLU A 626 -2.65 17.30 4.61
CA GLU A 626 -2.48 18.76 4.79
C GLU A 626 -2.65 19.51 3.45
N VAL A 627 -2.13 18.96 2.35
CA VAL A 627 -2.31 19.55 1.01
C VAL A 627 -3.75 19.37 0.53
N ALA A 628 -4.33 18.18 0.68
CA ALA A 628 -5.71 17.88 0.25
C ALA A 628 -6.73 18.80 0.93
N ILE A 629 -6.64 18.95 2.25
CA ILE A 629 -7.54 19.79 3.06
C ILE A 629 -7.48 21.25 2.65
N ARG A 630 -6.29 21.77 2.27
CA ARG A 630 -6.14 23.18 1.89
C ARG A 630 -6.50 23.47 0.44
N HIS A 631 -6.47 22.46 -0.43
CA HIS A 631 -6.71 22.63 -1.86
C HIS A 631 -8.15 23.10 -2.15
N PRO A 632 -8.35 24.14 -2.98
CA PRO A 632 -9.67 24.75 -3.19
C PRO A 632 -10.63 23.84 -3.95
N MET A 633 -10.14 22.96 -4.80
CA MET A 633 -10.98 22.05 -5.59
C MET A 633 -11.25 20.71 -4.90
N ILE A 634 -10.44 20.29 -3.92
CA ILE A 634 -10.57 18.95 -3.34
C ILE A 634 -11.67 18.99 -2.28
N VAL A 635 -12.76 18.25 -2.47
CA VAL A 635 -13.92 18.19 -1.56
C VAL A 635 -13.91 16.98 -0.61
N GLY A 636 -12.95 16.08 -0.80
CA GLY A 636 -12.76 14.89 0.02
C GLY A 636 -11.53 14.09 -0.42
N ALA A 637 -11.13 13.14 0.41
CA ALA A 637 -10.10 12.16 0.10
C ALA A 637 -10.47 10.79 0.70
N HIS A 638 -10.60 9.76 -0.12
CA HIS A 638 -10.95 8.42 0.33
C HIS A 638 -9.71 7.54 0.38
N PHE A 639 -9.40 7.03 1.56
CA PHE A 639 -8.19 6.23 1.79
C PHE A 639 -8.41 4.79 1.30
N PHE A 640 -7.53 4.30 0.43
CA PHE A 640 -7.48 2.92 -0.03
C PHE A 640 -6.40 2.18 0.77
N GLN A 641 -6.76 1.39 1.79
CA GLN A 641 -8.13 0.99 2.18
C GLN A 641 -8.25 0.69 3.69
N PHE A 642 -9.42 0.23 4.16
CA PHE A 642 -9.65 -0.04 5.59
C PHE A 642 -8.72 -1.12 6.14
N ARG A 643 -8.58 -2.25 5.45
CA ARG A 643 -7.80 -3.42 5.87
C ARG A 643 -6.64 -3.71 4.92
N ASP A 644 -5.52 -4.15 5.48
CA ASP A 644 -4.43 -4.70 4.68
C ASP A 644 -4.93 -5.82 3.76
N GLN A 645 -4.44 -5.85 2.52
CA GLN A 645 -4.74 -6.94 1.60
C GLN A 645 -4.09 -8.24 2.11
N PRO A 646 -4.59 -9.40 1.67
CA PRO A 646 -3.95 -10.67 1.97
C PRO A 646 -2.49 -10.66 1.58
N LEU A 647 -1.65 -11.18 2.47
CA LEU A 647 -0.23 -11.36 2.26
C LEU A 647 0.08 -12.02 0.91
N THR A 648 -0.75 -12.97 0.50
CA THR A 648 -0.62 -13.79 -0.71
C THR A 648 -1.37 -13.24 -1.93
N GLY A 649 -1.89 -12.03 -1.80
CA GLY A 649 -2.58 -11.27 -2.84
C GLY A 649 -4.08 -11.58 -2.98
N ARG A 650 -4.80 -10.56 -3.44
CA ARG A 650 -6.19 -10.59 -3.91
C ARG A 650 -6.32 -11.53 -5.13
N PRO A 651 -7.54 -11.84 -5.61
CA PRO A 651 -7.72 -12.73 -6.76
C PRO A 651 -7.06 -12.24 -8.06
N ASP A 652 -6.92 -10.92 -8.23
CA ASP A 652 -6.17 -10.32 -9.34
C ASP A 652 -4.65 -10.30 -9.10
N GLY A 653 -4.19 -10.69 -7.91
CA GLY A 653 -2.78 -10.80 -7.55
C GLY A 653 -2.20 -9.58 -6.83
N GLU A 654 -2.97 -8.54 -6.54
CA GLU A 654 -2.49 -7.38 -5.76
C GLU A 654 -2.28 -7.76 -4.29
N ALA A 655 -1.11 -7.50 -3.71
CA ALA A 655 -0.74 -7.92 -2.35
C ALA A 655 -0.20 -6.74 -1.52
N VAL A 656 -0.97 -5.66 -1.47
CA VAL A 656 -0.53 -4.38 -0.93
C VAL A 656 -0.99 -4.21 0.52
N LEU A 657 -0.02 -4.09 1.44
CA LEU A 657 -0.30 -3.73 2.83
C LEU A 657 -0.42 -2.19 2.94
N ARG A 658 -1.67 -1.69 3.07
CA ARG A 658 -2.06 -0.26 3.13
C ARG A 658 -3.32 -0.03 4.00
N GLY A 659 -3.58 -0.89 4.98
CA GLY A 659 -4.74 -0.81 5.87
C GLY A 659 -4.53 0.07 7.10
N PHE A 660 -5.64 0.54 7.68
CA PHE A 660 -5.68 1.01 9.07
C PHE A 660 -5.77 -0.14 10.07
N VAL A 661 -6.23 -1.30 9.62
CA VAL A 661 -6.15 -2.57 10.36
C VAL A 661 -5.44 -3.63 9.54
N ASN A 662 -4.75 -4.55 10.20
CA ASN A 662 -4.13 -5.70 9.54
C ASN A 662 -5.12 -6.87 9.33
N VAL A 663 -4.63 -8.00 8.82
CA VAL A 663 -5.44 -9.21 8.57
C VAL A 663 -6.10 -9.78 9.84
N THR A 664 -5.52 -9.54 11.02
CA THR A 664 -6.05 -10.01 12.31
C THR A 664 -6.93 -8.99 13.01
N ASP A 665 -7.36 -7.94 12.32
CA ASP A 665 -8.18 -6.86 12.87
C ASP A 665 -7.49 -6.11 14.02
N THR A 666 -6.15 -6.06 14.02
CA THR A 666 -5.34 -5.16 14.86
C THR A 666 -5.28 -3.77 14.20
N PRO A 667 -5.65 -2.68 14.90
CA PRO A 667 -5.37 -1.33 14.44
C PRO A 667 -3.86 -1.04 14.35
N HIS A 668 -3.44 -0.39 13.26
CA HIS A 668 -2.13 0.25 13.16
C HIS A 668 -2.16 1.56 13.97
N PHE A 669 -1.95 1.47 15.29
CA PHE A 669 -2.21 2.59 16.21
C PHE A 669 -1.44 3.87 15.87
N ASP A 670 -0.22 3.80 15.36
CA ASP A 670 0.52 4.98 14.92
C ASP A 670 -0.13 5.67 13.70
N LEU A 671 -0.70 4.91 12.75
CA LEU A 671 -1.50 5.49 11.66
C LEU A 671 -2.79 6.10 12.20
N VAL A 672 -3.47 5.42 13.13
CA VAL A 672 -4.68 5.94 13.80
C VAL A 672 -4.37 7.26 14.52
N GLN A 673 -3.31 7.33 15.32
CA GLN A 673 -2.92 8.54 16.03
C GLN A 673 -2.49 9.65 15.08
N THR A 674 -1.74 9.33 14.02
CA THR A 674 -1.39 10.29 12.97
C THR A 674 -2.64 10.87 12.32
N ASN A 675 -3.61 10.03 11.99
CA ASN A 675 -4.86 10.45 11.38
C ASN A 675 -5.67 11.37 12.31
N ARG A 676 -5.82 11.01 13.58
CA ARG A 676 -6.53 11.82 14.59
C ARG A 676 -5.97 13.24 14.67
N ARG A 677 -4.63 13.39 14.74
CA ARG A 677 -3.96 14.70 14.87
C ARG A 677 -4.32 15.68 13.76
N ILE A 678 -4.65 15.20 12.56
CA ILE A 678 -4.96 16.07 11.42
C ILE A 678 -6.47 16.15 11.22
N ALA A 679 -7.16 15.02 11.33
CA ALA A 679 -8.59 14.93 11.02
C ALA A 679 -9.48 15.60 12.06
N TYR A 680 -9.05 15.66 13.33
CA TYR A 680 -9.82 16.36 14.37
C TYR A 680 -9.88 17.86 14.12
N ASP A 681 -8.84 18.43 13.50
CA ASP A 681 -8.77 19.85 13.12
C ASP A 681 -9.10 20.07 11.63
N LEU A 682 -9.70 19.07 10.95
CA LEU A 682 -9.94 19.12 9.50
C LEU A 682 -10.71 20.38 9.09
N TYR A 683 -11.78 20.73 9.81
CA TYR A 683 -12.65 21.83 9.43
C TYR A 683 -12.02 23.20 9.72
N SER A 684 -11.37 23.38 10.87
CA SER A 684 -10.65 24.61 11.20
C SER A 684 -9.53 24.86 10.18
N LYS A 685 -8.69 23.86 9.92
CA LYS A 685 -7.61 23.94 8.93
C LYS A 685 -8.13 24.25 7.53
N ARG A 686 -9.19 23.58 7.09
CA ARG A 686 -9.77 23.83 5.75
C ARG A 686 -10.37 25.22 5.65
N PHE A 687 -11.07 25.67 6.69
CA PHE A 687 -11.70 26.99 6.69
C PHE A 687 -10.68 28.14 6.85
N GLY A 688 -9.46 27.84 7.31
CA GLY A 688 -8.37 28.82 7.48
C GLY A 688 -8.34 29.46 8.86
N LYS A 689 -8.73 28.71 9.90
CA LYS A 689 -8.67 29.12 11.31
C LYS A 689 -7.55 28.42 12.05
#